data_AF-A0A3D9EGD9-F1
#
_entry.id   AF-A0A3D9EGD9-F1
#
_cell.length_a   1.000
_cell.length_b   1.000
_cell.length_c   1.000
_cell.angle_alpha   90.00
_cell.angle_beta   90.00
_cell.angle_gamma   90.00
#
_symmetry.space_group_name_H-M   'P 1'
#
loop_
_entity.id
_entity.type
_entity.pdbx_description
1 polymer ?
#
loop_
_entity_poly.entity_id
_entity_poly.type
_entity_poly.pdbx_seq_one_letter_code
_entity_poly.pdbx_strand_id
1 'polypeptide(L)'
;MKRSGNKPAVLTIAFAASLLAVSVQAASRSGNNAINGVDLLSGYNKLWTPGASWSTGTPTALGAPILQRNIQYVVDLAKTRTQAQEMAAYYDDRRDQSYSLISGLGSLANGYLAGSGAFTTIPVFDASTQTTKYSDNGNGAGDANSQLGKVVQLVQAIRNDASTTPAKNAYQYPRPWRQAGVDIVALSLRPALSTTPQSDGGFPSGHTNAAYLAGIGFGYAVPQRLGEELFRASELGNNRIVAGMHSPLDVIGGRITATYFAIDNLVNNAQLRSDAFAQAQAYFAQQCGGDINSCVDRIDPATDQQSQHAQDKALYTARLTYGFAPVGPTNLAPVVPVNAEVLLETRFPYLTASQRRDILASTELSSGYAVIDESNGYGRLNLMAAADGYGAFNGNVSVNLDASQGGFNARDAWRNDIGGSGSLTKNGSGELTLSGFNTYSGGTLINGGTLRGHARAFGSGDITDNATLVLDQSVNDSLANNLHGNGSLVKTGVGSLSLTGNSDFAGTTRVDQGRLAINGNLGSSAVTVNSGATLGGNGSFGSLRVAQGGILAPGNSVGQLNVNGNVTLDQGSVYQVETDASGRADRLVATGGITVNGATLALVSSPYWQPLGSYQLLSAGNELSGRFGPIQSDFAFLTPTLSYGANQATLSLARNGVAFADLAEGRNARAAAAGLDRAGAGNALWNQVAATNAAGAGSTFQSLGNELHASTKTVLVENSRLVRTAMSDRLSDAQSELPSSSGIQGLAGSRERGLVWTQALGAWGHNDGSHDASSLDSHSRGLLIGSDVPLDGGWRVGGLVGFGHTDLDLRGKSGSADSTDYHLGLYAGQQWDALSLKLGLAHSWHQVEARRNLAILGTDQRLAPDYDAGTTQAFGELAYRIEAGSLNLSPFASLAHVHLQTDGFHERSGALDLDNPRQNTDVTFSTLGLHLASKPLGDWKLVPSAILGWRHAFGDTTPEHEAAFAGGPDFKLVGAPIARDAAVVRGALDLALSETVSLGLGYDGQLSGRTRDQDLDARLSWRF
;
A
#
# COMPACT_ATOMS: atom_id res chain seq x y z
N MET A 1 38.51 -12.06 -47.63
CA MET A 1 38.46 -10.82 -46.81
C MET A 1 38.24 -11.27 -45.37
N LYS A 2 39.23 -11.24 -44.45
CA LYS A 2 39.65 -10.11 -43.57
C LYS A 2 38.40 -9.43 -42.94
N ARG A 3 38.18 -9.27 -41.63
CA ARG A 3 38.98 -9.18 -40.37
C ARG A 3 37.95 -9.25 -39.20
N SER A 4 38.10 -10.06 -38.14
CA SER A 4 38.88 -9.91 -36.88
C SER A 4 38.24 -9.05 -35.76
N GLY A 5 38.21 -9.58 -34.52
CA GLY A 5 38.08 -8.80 -33.26
C GLY A 5 37.36 -9.52 -32.11
N ASN A 6 37.81 -10.67 -31.59
CA ASN A 6 38.73 -10.85 -30.45
C ASN A 6 38.22 -10.35 -29.07
N LYS A 7 37.86 -11.24 -28.14
CA LYS A 7 38.61 -11.57 -26.87
C LYS A 7 37.81 -12.47 -25.91
N PRO A 8 38.49 -13.19 -24.97
CA PRO A 8 38.21 -14.59 -24.66
C PRO A 8 37.78 -14.87 -23.20
N ALA A 9 37.34 -16.12 -23.01
CA ALA A 9 37.23 -16.80 -21.73
C ALA A 9 38.60 -17.01 -21.05
N VAL A 10 38.62 -16.92 -19.71
CA VAL A 10 39.71 -17.37 -18.82
C VAL A 10 39.00 -18.10 -17.67
N LEU A 11 38.94 -19.42 -17.69
CA LEU A 11 39.90 -20.40 -17.15
C LEU A 11 39.94 -20.43 -15.61
N THR A 12 39.30 -21.48 -15.11
CA THR A 12 39.29 -22.00 -13.75
C THR A 12 40.67 -22.61 -13.39
N ILE A 13 40.95 -22.63 -12.08
CA ILE A 13 41.94 -23.43 -11.34
C ILE A 13 43.33 -22.79 -11.14
N ALA A 14 43.50 -22.16 -9.98
CA ALA A 14 44.65 -22.37 -9.09
C ALA A 14 44.20 -22.05 -7.64
N PHE A 15 43.64 -23.07 -6.98
CA PHE A 15 43.51 -23.15 -5.53
C PHE A 15 44.91 -23.40 -4.92
N ALA A 16 45.10 -22.93 -3.68
CA ALA A 16 46.29 -23.12 -2.81
C ALA A 16 47.37 -22.02 -2.85
N ALA A 17 47.10 -20.88 -2.20
CA ALA A 17 48.06 -20.12 -1.37
C ALA A 17 47.42 -18.86 -0.76
N SER A 18 46.40 -19.01 0.09
CA SER A 18 45.86 -17.90 0.89
C SER A 18 45.14 -18.41 2.14
N LEU A 19 45.75 -19.40 2.79
CA LEU A 19 45.47 -19.79 4.17
C LEU A 19 46.69 -19.42 5.01
N LEU A 20 46.92 -18.11 5.13
CA LEU A 20 47.66 -17.55 6.24
C LEU A 20 46.63 -16.76 7.03
N ALA A 21 46.24 -17.32 8.17
CA ALA A 21 45.44 -16.67 9.17
C ALA A 21 45.97 -15.24 9.37
N VAL A 22 45.18 -14.25 8.94
CA VAL A 22 45.34 -12.88 9.41
C VAL A 22 44.88 -12.93 10.86
N SER A 23 45.79 -13.37 11.73
CA SER A 23 45.73 -13.00 13.12
C SER A 23 45.78 -11.47 13.10
N VAL A 24 44.65 -10.85 13.45
CA VAL A 24 44.63 -9.44 13.85
C VAL A 24 45.39 -9.37 15.15
N GLN A 25 46.72 -9.38 15.07
CA GLN A 25 47.52 -8.75 16.09
C GLN A 25 47.26 -7.26 15.92
N ALA A 26 46.28 -6.76 16.68
CA ALA A 26 46.25 -5.36 17.06
C ALA A 26 47.66 -5.05 17.57
N ALA A 27 48.46 -4.37 16.75
CA ALA A 27 49.86 -4.14 17.05
C ALA A 27 49.92 -3.24 18.28
N SER A 28 50.01 -3.84 19.47
CA SER A 28 50.37 -3.14 20.68
C SER A 28 51.82 -2.70 20.48
N ARG A 29 52.05 -1.41 20.25
CA ARG A 29 53.35 -0.85 20.59
C ARG A 29 53.48 -0.91 22.11
N SER A 30 54.07 -2.00 22.62
CA SER A 30 54.64 -2.01 23.96
C SER A 30 55.89 -1.13 23.92
N GLY A 31 55.77 0.12 24.33
CA GLY A 31 56.90 1.03 24.40
C GLY A 31 56.55 2.22 25.28
N ASN A 32 57.41 2.47 26.28
CA ASN A 32 57.42 3.61 27.20
C ASN A 32 57.61 4.98 26.51
N ASN A 33 56.86 5.28 25.46
CA ASN A 33 56.81 6.63 24.90
C ASN A 33 55.64 7.37 25.52
N ALA A 34 55.89 8.00 26.66
CA ALA A 34 55.03 9.07 27.16
C ALA A 34 55.00 10.17 26.09
N ILE A 35 54.02 10.10 25.19
CA ILE A 35 53.72 11.15 24.21
C ILE A 35 53.15 12.30 25.04
N ASN A 36 53.86 13.44 25.09
CA ASN A 36 53.33 14.61 25.77
C ASN A 36 52.11 15.16 24.98
N GLY A 37 51.25 15.94 25.64
CA GLY A 37 50.02 16.46 25.03
C GLY A 37 50.23 17.36 23.80
N VAL A 38 51.46 17.78 23.49
CA VAL A 38 51.82 18.50 22.26
C VAL A 38 52.05 17.49 21.13
N ASP A 39 52.94 16.52 21.33
CA ASP A 39 53.30 15.53 20.30
C ASP A 39 52.10 14.68 19.85
N LEU A 40 51.10 14.51 20.71
CA LEU A 40 49.82 13.85 20.38
C LEU A 40 49.10 14.50 19.18
N LEU A 41 49.29 15.81 18.97
CA LEU A 41 48.64 16.59 17.93
C LEU A 41 49.61 16.96 16.79
N SER A 42 50.76 16.27 16.68
CA SER A 42 51.82 16.58 15.70
C SER A 42 51.34 16.66 14.25
N GLY A 43 50.28 15.92 13.91
CA GLY A 43 49.62 15.98 12.61
C GLY A 43 49.14 17.38 12.21
N TYR A 44 48.92 18.27 13.18
CA TYR A 44 48.60 19.67 12.91
C TYR A 44 49.76 20.41 12.22
N ASN A 45 51.02 20.00 12.43
CA ASN A 45 52.18 20.60 11.74
C ASN A 45 52.18 20.33 10.23
N LYS A 46 51.40 19.34 9.75
CA LYS A 46 51.18 19.16 8.31
C LYS A 46 50.28 20.22 7.71
N LEU A 47 49.48 20.91 8.52
CA LEU A 47 48.56 21.95 8.09
C LEU A 47 49.08 23.35 8.42
N TRP A 48 49.78 23.50 9.55
CA TRP A 48 50.16 24.79 10.10
C TRP A 48 51.62 24.78 10.58
N THR A 49 52.39 25.79 10.19
CA THR A 49 53.73 26.05 10.74
C THR A 49 53.63 27.14 11.80
N PRO A 50 53.89 26.85 13.09
CA PRO A 50 53.89 27.87 14.14
C PRO A 50 54.92 28.98 13.87
N GLY A 51 54.57 30.22 14.23
CA GLY A 51 55.47 31.37 14.10
C GLY A 51 56.24 31.67 15.39
N ALA A 52 57.09 32.70 15.37
CA ALA A 52 57.80 33.17 16.57
C ALA A 52 56.87 33.84 17.61
N SER A 53 55.66 34.20 17.20
CA SER A 53 54.61 34.79 18.04
C SER A 53 53.22 34.31 17.62
N TRP A 54 52.25 34.52 18.52
CA TRP A 54 50.87 33.99 18.44
C TRP A 54 50.10 34.26 17.13
N SER A 55 50.52 35.25 16.33
CA SER A 55 49.84 35.66 15.09
C SER A 55 50.72 35.56 13.83
N THR A 56 51.90 34.93 13.93
CA THR A 56 52.91 34.93 12.84
C THR A 56 53.12 33.57 12.17
N GLY A 57 52.34 32.55 12.53
CA GLY A 57 52.40 31.26 11.85
C GLY A 57 51.80 31.32 10.44
N THR A 58 52.09 30.30 9.63
CA THR A 58 51.66 30.23 8.23
C THR A 58 51.08 28.85 7.88
N PRO A 59 50.05 28.77 7.02
CA PRO A 59 49.56 27.50 6.52
C PRO A 59 50.62 26.85 5.63
N THR A 60 50.74 25.52 5.70
CA THR A 60 51.52 24.75 4.73
C THR A 60 50.80 24.68 3.37
N ALA A 61 51.44 24.15 2.33
CA ALA A 61 50.79 23.94 1.04
C ALA A 61 49.55 23.01 1.13
N LEU A 62 49.64 21.96 1.97
CA LEU A 62 48.50 21.07 2.25
C LEU A 62 47.44 21.76 3.12
N GLY A 63 47.89 22.55 4.09
CA GLY A 63 47.02 23.19 5.06
C GLY A 63 46.23 24.37 4.54
N ALA A 64 46.74 25.12 3.57
CA ALA A 64 46.08 26.34 3.06
C ALA A 64 44.58 26.14 2.71
N PRO A 65 44.19 25.18 1.85
CA PRO A 65 42.77 24.96 1.55
C PRO A 65 41.98 24.40 2.74
N ILE A 66 42.59 23.57 3.59
CA ILE A 66 41.91 22.95 4.75
C ILE A 66 41.63 24.00 5.83
N LEU A 67 42.63 24.81 6.19
CA LEU A 67 42.52 25.86 7.19
C LEU A 67 41.59 26.98 6.73
N GLN A 68 41.56 27.28 5.44
CA GLN A 68 40.54 28.17 4.88
C GLN A 68 39.14 27.60 5.10
N ARG A 69 38.90 26.33 4.76
CA ARG A 69 37.61 25.67 5.00
C ARG A 69 37.26 25.60 6.49
N ASN A 70 38.26 25.37 7.34
CA ASN A 70 38.12 25.32 8.80
C ASN A 70 37.55 26.63 9.36
N ILE A 71 38.04 27.79 8.91
CA ILE A 71 37.50 29.10 9.31
C ILE A 71 36.17 29.40 8.61
N GLN A 72 36.05 29.07 7.31
CA GLN A 72 34.83 29.30 6.55
C GLN A 72 33.62 28.59 7.16
N TYR A 73 33.81 27.37 7.69
CA TYR A 73 32.76 26.64 8.39
C TYR A 73 32.15 27.47 9.54
N VAL A 74 33.00 28.14 10.33
CA VAL A 74 32.56 28.99 11.45
C VAL A 74 31.81 30.22 10.95
N VAL A 75 32.30 30.85 9.87
CA VAL A 75 31.65 32.00 9.23
C VAL A 75 30.27 31.63 8.68
N ASP A 76 30.16 30.48 8.02
CA ASP A 76 28.90 29.98 7.45
C ASP A 76 27.89 29.71 8.56
N LEU A 77 28.32 29.05 9.65
CA LEU A 77 27.47 28.77 10.81
C LEU A 77 27.04 30.04 11.54
N ALA A 78 27.92 31.05 11.65
CA ALA A 78 27.58 32.32 12.29
C ALA A 78 26.48 33.08 11.54
N LYS A 79 26.40 32.96 10.20
CA LYS A 79 25.36 33.59 9.37
C LYS A 79 23.97 32.98 9.56
N THR A 80 23.91 31.70 9.91
CA THR A 80 22.66 30.93 10.01
C THR A 80 22.30 30.55 11.44
N ARG A 81 23.08 31.01 12.43
CA ARG A 81 22.89 30.71 13.85
C ARG A 81 21.48 31.09 14.31
N THR A 82 20.78 30.13 14.88
CA THR A 82 19.47 30.36 15.49
C THR A 82 19.62 30.83 16.94
N GLN A 83 18.56 31.45 17.49
CA GLN A 83 18.55 31.86 18.90
C GLN A 83 18.70 30.66 19.84
N ALA A 84 18.10 29.50 19.51
CA ALA A 84 18.25 28.29 20.30
C ALA A 84 19.69 27.79 20.32
N GLN A 85 20.38 27.84 19.18
CA GLN A 85 21.81 27.51 19.07
C GLN A 85 22.68 28.48 19.86
N GLU A 86 22.39 29.78 19.81
CA GLU A 86 23.10 30.77 20.62
C GLU A 86 22.89 30.53 22.13
N MET A 87 21.65 30.27 22.56
CA MET A 87 21.34 29.98 23.95
C MET A 87 22.07 28.73 24.46
N ALA A 88 22.09 27.65 23.68
CA ALA A 88 22.84 26.44 24.00
C ALA A 88 24.35 26.72 24.10
N ALA A 89 24.90 27.45 23.13
CA ALA A 89 26.31 27.85 23.13
C ALA A 89 26.69 28.75 24.30
N TYR A 90 25.80 29.64 24.73
CA TYR A 90 25.99 30.47 25.91
C TYR A 90 26.09 29.63 27.18
N TYR A 91 25.14 28.75 27.43
CA TYR A 91 25.17 27.90 28.63
C TYR A 91 26.41 27.00 28.66
N ASP A 92 26.79 26.41 27.52
CA ASP A 92 27.95 25.52 27.43
C ASP A 92 29.30 26.23 27.49
N ASP A 93 29.39 27.50 27.07
CA ASP A 93 30.57 28.32 27.32
C ASP A 93 30.64 28.78 28.77
N ARG A 94 29.51 29.15 29.36
CA ARG A 94 29.48 29.87 30.63
C ARG A 94 29.47 29.00 31.87
N ARG A 95 28.81 27.85 31.82
CA ARG A 95 28.75 26.90 32.95
C ARG A 95 30.04 26.08 33.02
N ASP A 96 30.33 25.51 34.19
CA ASP A 96 31.36 24.46 34.26
C ASP A 96 30.95 23.28 33.35
N GLN A 97 31.91 22.76 32.59
CA GLN A 97 31.62 21.71 31.61
C GLN A 97 31.07 20.45 32.27
N SER A 98 31.57 20.05 33.44
CA SER A 98 31.01 18.89 34.14
C SER A 98 29.55 19.10 34.54
N TYR A 99 29.15 20.31 34.90
CA TYR A 99 27.73 20.60 35.16
C TYR A 99 26.90 20.48 33.88
N SER A 100 27.38 21.06 32.76
CA SER A 100 26.69 20.98 31.47
C SER A 100 26.50 19.55 30.95
N LEU A 101 27.41 18.64 31.28
CA LEU A 101 27.36 17.24 30.85
C LEU A 101 26.29 16.43 31.59
N ILE A 102 25.84 16.84 32.78
CA ILE A 102 24.81 16.12 33.57
C ILE A 102 23.53 15.87 32.76
N SER A 103 23.21 16.73 31.78
CA SER A 103 22.05 16.51 30.91
C SER A 103 22.15 15.25 30.03
N GLY A 104 23.36 14.76 29.73
CA GLY A 104 23.59 13.53 28.94
C GLY A 104 23.07 12.26 29.64
N LEU A 105 22.97 12.31 30.97
CA LEU A 105 22.36 11.26 31.79
C LEU A 105 20.84 11.11 31.54
N GLY A 106 20.23 12.02 30.77
CA GLY A 106 18.83 11.94 30.35
C GLY A 106 17.87 11.83 31.52
N SER A 107 17.11 10.75 31.56
CA SER A 107 16.14 10.47 32.63
C SER A 107 16.78 10.40 34.03
N LEU A 108 18.08 10.19 34.13
CA LEU A 108 18.83 10.15 35.39
C LEU A 108 19.38 11.52 35.84
N ALA A 109 19.33 12.55 34.98
CA ALA A 109 19.96 13.85 35.24
C ALA A 109 19.43 14.53 36.52
N ASN A 110 18.12 14.55 36.73
CA ASN A 110 17.52 15.13 37.94
C ASN A 110 17.91 14.34 39.21
N GLY A 111 17.97 13.01 39.10
CA GLY A 111 18.43 12.15 40.19
C GLY A 111 19.90 12.38 40.52
N TYR A 112 20.73 12.64 39.50
CA TYR A 112 22.14 13.02 39.68
C TYR A 112 22.28 14.38 40.38
N LEU A 113 21.54 15.42 39.94
CA LEU A 113 21.59 16.75 40.57
C LEU A 113 21.24 16.67 42.06
N ALA A 114 20.19 15.93 42.42
CA ALA A 114 19.79 15.72 43.80
C ALA A 114 20.84 14.93 44.61
N GLY A 115 21.40 13.86 44.04
CA GLY A 115 22.35 12.97 44.73
C GLY A 115 23.77 13.52 44.84
N SER A 116 24.17 14.40 43.92
CA SER A 116 25.49 15.03 43.87
C SER A 116 25.54 16.40 44.52
N GLY A 117 24.41 17.09 44.63
CA GLY A 117 24.34 18.49 45.03
C GLY A 117 24.96 19.45 44.00
N ALA A 118 25.04 19.05 42.73
CA ALA A 118 25.57 19.90 41.66
C ALA A 118 24.64 21.09 41.37
N PHE A 119 25.22 22.29 41.23
CA PHE A 119 24.49 23.51 40.86
C PHE A 119 25.36 24.45 40.01
N THR A 120 24.72 25.37 39.30
CA THR A 120 25.35 26.45 38.55
C THR A 120 24.79 27.81 38.98
N THR A 121 25.61 28.86 38.92
CA THR A 121 25.15 30.24 39.16
C THR A 121 24.92 31.02 37.87
N ILE A 122 25.06 30.39 36.70
CA ILE A 122 24.79 31.05 35.42
C ILE A 122 23.29 31.35 35.32
N PRO A 123 22.90 32.63 35.16
CA PRO A 123 21.49 33.03 35.14
C PRO A 123 20.79 32.52 33.88
N VAL A 124 19.46 32.68 33.87
CA VAL A 124 18.65 32.42 32.68
C VAL A 124 19.12 33.32 31.52
N PHE A 125 19.14 32.76 30.32
CA PHE A 125 19.49 33.48 29.10
C PHE A 125 18.49 34.62 28.83
N ASP A 126 18.97 35.86 28.89
CA ASP A 126 18.19 37.08 28.67
C ASP A 126 19.02 38.18 27.97
N ALA A 127 18.47 39.38 27.81
CA ALA A 127 19.16 40.50 27.18
C ALA A 127 20.43 40.95 27.92
N SER A 128 20.53 40.74 29.23
CA SER A 128 21.70 41.13 30.03
C SER A 128 22.94 40.32 29.65
N THR A 129 22.76 39.09 29.15
CA THR A 129 23.85 38.19 28.73
C THR A 129 24.70 38.79 27.60
N GLN A 130 24.15 39.70 26.78
CA GLN A 130 24.87 40.36 25.69
C GLN A 130 25.82 41.46 26.17
N THR A 131 25.66 41.93 27.41
CA THR A 131 26.42 43.06 27.96
C THR A 131 27.23 42.71 29.20
N THR A 132 26.87 41.62 29.91
CA THR A 132 27.51 41.22 31.16
C THR A 132 28.17 39.85 31.03
N LYS A 133 29.44 39.75 31.43
CA LYS A 133 30.14 38.48 31.58
C LYS A 133 29.80 37.85 32.93
N TYR A 134 28.98 36.80 32.93
CA TYR A 134 28.70 36.01 34.13
C TYR A 134 29.74 34.89 34.31
N SER A 135 30.29 34.77 35.51
CA SER A 135 31.16 33.66 35.92
C SER A 135 30.35 32.62 36.66
N ASP A 136 30.56 31.34 36.36
CA ASP A 136 29.95 30.26 37.11
C ASP A 136 30.72 30.07 38.43
N ASN A 137 30.03 30.24 39.55
CA ASN A 137 30.53 29.95 40.89
C ASN A 137 29.87 28.67 41.46
N GLY A 138 29.32 27.83 40.57
CA GLY A 138 28.85 26.49 40.88
C GLY A 138 29.97 25.52 41.25
N ASN A 139 29.59 24.30 41.62
CA ASN A 139 30.50 23.23 42.04
C ASN A 139 30.75 22.16 40.96
N GLY A 140 30.43 22.46 39.70
CA GLY A 140 30.72 21.58 38.56
C GLY A 140 29.98 20.24 38.65
N ALA A 141 30.73 19.14 38.83
CA ALA A 141 30.17 17.80 38.94
C ALA A 141 29.38 17.54 40.24
N GLY A 142 29.55 18.36 41.29
CA GLY A 142 28.88 18.22 42.59
C GLY A 142 29.83 18.24 43.79
N ASP A 143 29.31 17.88 44.97
CA ASP A 143 30.08 17.75 46.22
C ASP A 143 30.65 16.33 46.35
N ALA A 144 31.96 16.22 46.58
CA ALA A 144 32.67 14.96 46.78
C ALA A 144 32.24 14.20 48.05
N ASN A 145 31.50 14.83 48.96
CA ASN A 145 30.93 14.22 50.17
C ASN A 145 29.43 13.88 50.05
N SER A 146 28.84 14.07 48.86
CA SER A 146 27.44 13.77 48.59
C SER A 146 27.16 12.27 48.44
N GLN A 147 25.89 11.90 48.23
CA GLN A 147 25.48 10.50 47.99
C GLN A 147 26.09 9.92 46.70
N LEU A 148 26.46 10.78 45.75
CA LEU A 148 27.20 10.45 44.52
C LEU A 148 28.66 10.93 44.53
N GLY A 149 29.22 11.16 45.73
CA GLY A 149 30.55 11.74 45.90
C GLY A 149 31.69 10.99 45.20
N LYS A 150 31.61 9.67 45.02
CA LYS A 150 32.62 8.90 44.26
C LYS A 150 32.54 9.17 42.76
N VAL A 151 31.35 9.36 42.21
CA VAL A 151 31.18 9.78 40.81
C VAL A 151 31.75 11.18 40.61
N VAL A 152 31.48 12.10 41.54
CA VAL A 152 32.07 13.45 41.56
C VAL A 152 33.60 13.38 41.59
N GLN A 153 34.17 12.60 42.52
CA GLN A 153 35.61 12.40 42.64
C GLN A 153 36.22 11.81 41.36
N LEU A 154 35.56 10.84 40.72
CA LEU A 154 36.03 10.26 39.47
C LEU A 154 36.08 11.30 38.34
N VAL A 155 35.01 12.07 38.15
CA VAL A 155 34.94 13.12 37.11
C VAL A 155 36.01 14.19 37.35
N GLN A 156 36.26 14.57 38.61
CA GLN A 156 37.35 15.47 38.98
C GLN A 156 38.72 14.85 38.70
N ALA A 157 38.96 13.61 39.11
CA ALA A 157 40.22 12.91 38.91
C ALA A 157 40.57 12.74 37.43
N ILE A 158 39.60 12.44 36.58
CA ILE A 158 39.79 12.33 35.12
C ILE A 158 40.14 13.69 34.50
N ARG A 159 39.66 14.80 35.07
CA ARG A 159 39.98 16.16 34.61
C ARG A 159 41.31 16.70 35.15
N ASN A 160 41.90 16.08 36.17
CA ASN A 160 43.17 16.50 36.74
C ASN A 160 44.32 16.30 35.74
N ASP A 161 45.30 17.22 35.76
CA ASP A 161 46.50 17.20 34.91
C ASP A 161 46.27 17.11 33.39
N ALA A 162 45.03 17.35 32.93
CA ALA A 162 44.60 17.21 31.54
C ALA A 162 44.51 18.55 30.79
N SER A 163 45.57 19.37 30.85
CA SER A 163 45.58 20.73 30.30
C SER A 163 45.85 20.80 28.79
N THR A 164 45.11 21.67 28.10
CA THR A 164 45.36 22.01 26.68
C THR A 164 46.40 23.12 26.48
N THR A 165 46.83 23.79 27.57
CA THR A 165 47.72 24.96 27.50
C THR A 165 49.08 24.67 26.85
N PRO A 166 49.77 23.55 27.13
CA PRO A 166 51.04 23.24 26.45
C PRO A 166 50.90 23.17 24.93
N ALA A 167 49.86 22.51 24.41
CA ALA A 167 49.59 22.43 22.98
C ALA A 167 49.25 23.79 22.37
N LYS A 168 48.43 24.61 23.06
CA LYS A 168 48.13 25.97 22.61
C LYS A 168 49.38 26.84 22.48
N ASN A 169 50.29 26.74 23.44
CA ASN A 169 51.55 27.49 23.44
C ASN A 169 52.51 27.03 22.34
N ALA A 170 52.48 25.74 21.98
CA ALA A 170 53.32 25.16 20.94
C ALA A 170 52.81 25.48 19.52
N TYR A 171 51.50 25.31 19.27
CA TYR A 171 50.93 25.49 17.92
C TYR A 171 50.62 26.95 17.59
N GLN A 172 50.33 27.77 18.61
CA GLN A 172 50.10 29.22 18.46
C GLN A 172 49.07 29.56 17.35
N TYR A 173 48.03 28.73 17.19
CA TYR A 173 46.99 28.96 16.19
C TYR A 173 45.91 29.89 16.75
N PRO A 174 45.62 31.05 16.13
CA PRO A 174 44.64 32.01 16.64
C PRO A 174 43.21 31.45 16.69
N ARG A 175 42.33 32.04 17.52
CA ARG A 175 40.89 31.74 17.46
C ARG A 175 40.24 32.18 16.13
N PRO A 176 39.13 31.57 15.70
CA PRO A 176 38.47 31.92 14.44
C PRO A 176 38.10 33.40 14.32
N TRP A 177 37.61 34.02 15.39
CA TRP A 177 37.17 35.42 15.37
C TRP A 177 38.33 36.41 15.25
N ARG A 178 39.57 35.97 15.49
CA ARG A 178 40.79 36.74 15.23
C ARG A 178 41.29 36.56 13.79
N GLN A 179 40.71 35.64 13.02
CA GLN A 179 41.13 35.28 11.66
C GLN A 179 40.07 35.63 10.59
N ALA A 180 38.77 35.52 10.91
CA ALA A 180 37.68 35.53 9.94
C ALA A 180 37.46 36.87 9.21
N GLY A 181 37.96 37.99 9.77
CA GLY A 181 37.76 39.33 9.21
C GLY A 181 36.32 39.84 9.24
N VAL A 182 35.38 39.07 9.79
CA VAL A 182 33.97 39.40 9.99
C VAL A 182 33.56 39.02 11.41
N ASP A 183 32.51 39.65 11.95
CA ASP A 183 32.01 39.29 13.27
C ASP A 183 31.25 37.97 13.22
N ILE A 184 31.77 37.00 13.95
CA ILE A 184 31.24 35.63 14.04
C ILE A 184 30.89 35.22 15.46
N VAL A 185 31.12 36.07 16.46
CA VAL A 185 30.93 35.70 17.87
C VAL A 185 29.47 35.89 18.25
N ALA A 186 28.90 34.91 18.96
CA ALA A 186 27.55 35.03 19.52
C ALA A 186 27.43 36.28 20.41
N LEU A 187 26.32 37.03 20.30
CA LEU A 187 26.14 38.31 20.99
C LEU A 187 26.30 38.15 22.50
N SER A 188 25.67 37.12 23.05
CA SER A 188 25.72 36.71 24.45
C SER A 188 27.10 36.31 24.97
N LEU A 189 28.10 36.13 24.09
CA LEU A 189 29.47 35.74 24.46
C LEU A 189 30.51 36.81 24.13
N ARG A 190 30.11 37.94 23.53
CA ARG A 190 31.03 39.07 23.30
C ARG A 190 31.68 39.61 24.58
N PRO A 191 30.98 39.71 25.74
CA PRO A 191 31.61 40.13 27.00
C PRO A 191 32.71 39.17 27.49
N ALA A 192 32.75 37.93 26.98
CA ALA A 192 33.73 36.93 27.36
C ALA A 192 35.01 36.93 26.49
N LEU A 193 35.09 37.79 25.47
CA LEU A 193 36.27 37.88 24.60
C LEU A 193 37.51 38.34 25.36
N SER A 194 38.62 37.63 25.17
CA SER A 194 39.90 37.99 25.79
C SER A 194 40.46 39.27 25.16
N THR A 195 40.86 40.22 26.00
CA THR A 195 41.60 41.44 25.61
C THR A 195 43.10 41.18 25.42
N THR A 196 43.59 39.98 25.74
CA THR A 196 45.01 39.59 25.66
C THR A 196 45.20 38.49 24.60
N PRO A 197 45.58 38.85 23.36
CA PRO A 197 45.69 37.88 22.27
C PRO A 197 46.72 36.77 22.48
N GLN A 198 47.84 37.09 23.15
CA GLN A 198 48.98 36.19 23.34
C GLN A 198 48.64 34.93 24.15
N SER A 199 47.63 35.01 25.02
CA SER A 199 47.17 33.90 25.87
C SER A 199 45.87 33.26 25.37
N ASP A 200 45.41 33.62 24.17
CA ASP A 200 44.08 33.29 23.65
C ASP A 200 44.12 32.39 22.40
N GLY A 201 44.91 31.31 22.48
CA GLY A 201 45.05 30.31 21.42
C GLY A 201 43.78 29.47 21.19
N GLY A 202 43.51 29.18 19.92
CA GLY A 202 42.37 28.38 19.46
C GLY A 202 42.60 26.86 19.54
N PHE A 203 43.73 26.37 19.02
CA PHE A 203 43.98 24.93 18.89
C PHE A 203 44.85 24.38 20.04
N PRO A 204 44.44 23.31 20.75
CA PRO A 204 43.10 22.69 20.75
C PRO A 204 42.10 23.37 21.69
N SER A 205 40.81 23.06 21.55
CA SER A 205 39.72 23.59 22.39
C SER A 205 39.75 23.01 23.82
N GLY A 206 39.91 23.89 24.81
CA GLY A 206 39.95 23.52 26.23
C GLY A 206 38.59 23.11 26.80
N HIS A 207 37.50 23.81 26.45
CA HIS A 207 36.15 23.42 26.88
C HIS A 207 35.72 22.10 26.24
N THR A 208 36.09 21.85 24.98
CA THR A 208 35.85 20.53 24.36
C THR A 208 36.60 19.44 25.12
N ASN A 209 37.87 19.68 25.45
CA ASN A 209 38.66 18.72 26.22
C ASN A 209 38.00 18.40 27.58
N ALA A 210 37.62 19.43 28.34
CA ALA A 210 36.93 19.26 29.62
C ALA A 210 35.58 18.52 29.49
N ALA A 211 34.83 18.81 28.42
CA ALA A 211 33.55 18.18 28.14
C ALA A 211 33.67 16.68 27.88
N TYR A 212 34.61 16.26 27.03
CA TYR A 212 34.84 14.84 26.76
C TYR A 212 35.40 14.10 27.97
N LEU A 213 36.28 14.72 28.77
CA LEU A 213 36.76 14.13 30.03
C LEU A 213 35.61 13.89 31.02
N ALA A 214 34.73 14.89 31.19
CA ALA A 214 33.56 14.76 32.05
C ALA A 214 32.57 13.71 31.52
N GLY A 215 32.25 13.74 30.23
CA GLY A 215 31.35 12.77 29.60
C GLY A 215 31.87 11.33 29.68
N ILE A 216 33.18 11.11 29.49
CA ILE A 216 33.79 9.79 29.72
C ILE A 216 33.70 9.40 31.20
N GLY A 217 33.92 10.32 32.14
CA GLY A 217 33.78 10.04 33.57
C GLY A 217 32.36 9.65 33.98
N PHE A 218 31.34 10.40 33.52
CA PHE A 218 29.94 10.07 33.75
C PHE A 218 29.54 8.76 33.06
N GLY A 219 29.87 8.60 31.79
CA GLY A 219 29.61 7.38 31.03
C GLY A 219 30.34 6.16 31.59
N TYR A 220 31.48 6.32 32.25
CA TYR A 220 32.15 5.21 32.93
C TYR A 220 31.35 4.75 34.16
N ALA A 221 30.84 5.69 34.97
CA ALA A 221 30.03 5.37 36.16
C ALA A 221 28.61 4.90 35.81
N VAL A 222 28.05 5.43 34.71
CA VAL A 222 26.70 5.13 34.19
C VAL A 222 26.81 4.65 32.73
N PRO A 223 27.34 3.44 32.49
CA PRO A 223 27.60 2.93 31.15
C PRO A 223 26.35 2.73 30.29
N GLN A 224 25.16 2.69 30.91
CA GLN A 224 23.87 2.70 30.23
C GLN A 224 23.66 3.98 29.39
N ARG A 225 24.38 5.06 29.69
CA ARG A 225 24.30 6.36 28.98
C ARG A 225 25.64 6.77 28.34
N LEU A 226 26.58 5.83 28.16
CA LEU A 226 27.91 6.16 27.63
C LEU A 226 27.84 6.80 26.23
N GLY A 227 27.01 6.28 25.33
CA GLY A 227 26.85 6.82 23.99
C GLY A 227 26.27 8.24 24.01
N GLU A 228 25.27 8.46 24.85
CA GLU A 228 24.56 9.73 25.04
C GLU A 228 25.46 10.78 25.68
N GLU A 229 26.29 10.41 26.66
CA GLU A 229 27.30 11.29 27.27
C GLU A 229 28.38 11.72 26.26
N LEU A 230 28.84 10.78 25.42
CA LEU A 230 29.79 11.09 24.35
C LEU A 230 29.17 12.02 23.30
N PHE A 231 27.90 11.80 22.96
CA PHE A 231 27.16 12.69 22.08
C PHE A 231 27.01 14.09 22.70
N ARG A 232 26.62 14.19 23.97
CA ARG A 232 26.47 15.45 24.68
C ARG A 232 27.81 16.22 24.78
N ALA A 233 28.92 15.52 24.98
CA ALA A 233 30.26 16.11 24.91
C ALA A 233 30.59 16.65 23.50
N SER A 234 30.18 15.91 22.46
CA SER A 234 30.29 16.35 21.06
C SER A 234 29.44 17.57 20.76
N GLU A 235 28.23 17.65 21.30
CA GLU A 235 27.36 18.85 21.22
C GLU A 235 28.00 20.06 21.88
N LEU A 236 28.57 19.91 23.08
CA LEU A 236 29.29 20.99 23.76
C LEU A 236 30.48 21.46 22.93
N GLY A 237 31.25 20.51 22.36
CA GLY A 237 32.32 20.81 21.43
C GLY A 237 31.83 21.61 20.22
N ASN A 238 30.76 21.17 19.58
CA ASN A 238 30.12 21.87 18.46
C ASN A 238 29.61 23.26 18.87
N ASN A 239 29.08 23.41 20.08
CA ASN A 239 28.64 24.68 20.63
C ASN A 239 29.77 25.70 20.79
N ARG A 240 31.05 25.26 20.88
CA ARG A 240 32.21 26.15 20.79
C ARG A 240 32.41 26.75 19.40
N ILE A 241 32.02 26.01 18.36
CA ILE A 241 32.02 26.46 16.96
C ILE A 241 30.83 27.39 16.72
N VAL A 242 29.64 26.98 17.17
CA VAL A 242 28.44 27.82 17.16
C VAL A 242 28.72 29.15 17.85
N ALA A 243 29.43 29.19 18.97
CA ALA A 243 29.80 30.43 19.67
C ALA A 243 30.73 31.37 18.87
N GLY A 244 31.38 30.89 17.80
CA GLY A 244 32.46 31.59 17.09
C GLY A 244 33.81 31.55 17.81
N MET A 245 33.92 30.80 18.91
CA MET A 245 35.09 30.78 19.79
C MET A 245 36.17 29.80 19.35
N HIS A 246 35.79 28.71 18.68
CA HIS A 246 36.70 27.65 18.23
C HIS A 246 36.35 27.14 16.83
N SER A 247 37.36 26.63 16.12
CA SER A 247 37.20 26.01 14.80
C SER A 247 36.91 24.51 14.89
N PRO A 248 36.40 23.86 13.83
CA PRO A 248 36.32 22.40 13.74
C PRO A 248 37.61 21.66 14.13
N LEU A 249 38.78 22.10 13.64
CA LEU A 249 40.05 21.48 14.01
C LEU A 249 40.40 21.69 15.50
N ASP A 250 40.05 22.83 16.09
CA ASP A 250 40.24 23.05 17.55
C ASP A 250 39.45 22.03 18.36
N VAL A 251 38.20 21.76 17.95
CA VAL A 251 37.31 20.80 18.61
C VAL A 251 37.78 19.37 18.42
N ILE A 252 38.23 19.00 17.21
CA ILE A 252 38.85 17.70 16.94
C ILE A 252 40.09 17.51 17.83
N GLY A 253 40.98 18.50 17.89
CA GLY A 253 42.16 18.44 18.76
C GLY A 253 41.78 18.30 20.24
N GLY A 254 40.77 19.05 20.70
CA GLY A 254 40.29 18.98 22.08
C GLY A 254 39.74 17.60 22.45
N ARG A 255 39.00 16.95 21.54
CA ARG A 255 38.54 15.56 21.71
C ARG A 255 39.72 14.59 21.80
N ILE A 256 40.67 14.67 20.87
CA ILE A 256 41.84 13.78 20.83
C ILE A 256 42.63 13.86 22.13
N THR A 257 42.90 15.08 22.60
CA THR A 257 43.58 15.32 23.88
C THR A 257 42.80 14.76 25.07
N ALA A 258 41.47 14.94 25.09
CA ALA A 258 40.63 14.39 26.16
C ALA A 258 40.66 12.86 26.20
N THR A 259 40.57 12.19 25.05
CA THR A 259 40.60 10.72 25.00
C THR A 259 41.92 10.17 25.55
N TYR A 260 43.05 10.81 25.23
CA TYR A 260 44.36 10.44 25.78
C TYR A 260 44.39 10.54 27.31
N PHE A 261 44.03 11.71 27.86
CA PHE A 261 44.06 11.92 29.31
C PHE A 261 43.00 11.09 30.04
N ALA A 262 41.83 10.85 29.43
CA ALA A 262 40.81 9.99 30.02
C ALA A 262 41.33 8.56 30.24
N ILE A 263 42.02 7.99 29.24
CA ILE A 263 42.61 6.65 29.34
C ILE A 263 43.65 6.62 30.47
N ASP A 264 44.60 7.57 30.47
CA ASP A 264 45.67 7.62 31.46
C ASP A 264 45.11 7.78 32.88
N ASN A 265 44.20 8.74 33.09
CA ASN A 265 43.61 8.99 34.39
C ASN A 265 42.70 7.85 34.86
N LEU A 266 41.96 7.17 33.99
CA LEU A 266 41.20 5.98 34.36
C LEU A 266 42.13 4.84 34.82
N VAL A 267 43.22 4.59 34.11
CA VAL A 267 44.22 3.59 34.49
C VAL A 267 44.83 3.90 35.86
N ASN A 268 45.19 5.17 36.10
CA ASN A 268 45.82 5.63 37.34
C ASN A 268 44.85 5.71 38.55
N ASN A 269 43.53 5.60 38.33
CA ASN A 269 42.51 5.71 39.37
C ASN A 269 41.63 4.44 39.50
N ALA A 270 42.24 3.25 39.40
CA ALA A 270 41.54 1.96 39.36
C ALA A 270 40.52 1.73 40.50
N GLN A 271 40.89 2.00 41.76
CA GLN A 271 39.96 1.83 42.88
C GLN A 271 38.82 2.84 42.80
N LEU A 272 39.13 4.11 42.54
CA LEU A 272 38.12 5.18 42.49
C LEU A 272 37.10 4.94 41.38
N ARG A 273 37.53 4.51 40.18
CA ARG A 273 36.59 4.23 39.08
C ARG A 273 35.70 3.02 39.36
N SER A 274 36.21 2.02 40.09
CA SER A 274 35.40 0.88 40.57
C SER A 274 34.37 1.33 41.62
N ASP A 275 34.80 2.10 42.63
CA ASP A 275 33.92 2.66 43.67
C ASP A 275 32.81 3.54 43.07
N ALA A 276 33.18 4.40 42.11
CA ALA A 276 32.25 5.31 41.45
C ALA A 276 31.19 4.58 40.64
N PHE A 277 31.59 3.56 39.87
CA PHE A 277 30.64 2.69 39.16
C PHE A 277 29.71 1.99 40.14
N ALA A 278 30.23 1.34 41.18
CA ALA A 278 29.42 0.63 42.17
C ALA A 278 28.43 1.58 42.89
N GLN A 279 28.87 2.77 43.27
CA GLN A 279 28.02 3.79 43.90
C GLN A 279 26.91 4.25 42.95
N ALA A 280 27.24 4.55 41.68
CA ALA A 280 26.26 5.01 40.71
C ALA A 280 25.20 3.94 40.43
N GLN A 281 25.61 2.68 40.20
CA GLN A 281 24.68 1.58 39.96
C GLN A 281 23.74 1.36 41.16
N ALA A 282 24.26 1.37 42.38
CA ALA A 282 23.45 1.20 43.59
C ALA A 282 22.48 2.37 43.81
N TYR A 283 22.94 3.62 43.66
CA TYR A 283 22.12 4.81 43.85
C TYR A 283 20.97 4.87 42.84
N PHE A 284 21.27 4.73 41.54
CA PHE A 284 20.25 4.83 40.51
C PHE A 284 19.31 3.62 40.48
N ALA A 285 19.78 2.41 40.77
CA ALA A 285 18.89 1.27 40.93
C ALA A 285 17.81 1.53 41.99
N GLN A 286 18.15 2.15 43.12
CA GLN A 286 17.16 2.54 44.14
C GLN A 286 16.16 3.59 43.62
N GLN A 287 16.63 4.60 42.89
CA GLN A 287 15.77 5.63 42.29
C GLN A 287 14.84 5.06 41.19
N CYS A 288 15.27 4.00 40.52
CA CYS A 288 14.58 3.39 39.38
C CYS A 288 13.75 2.16 39.73
N GLY A 289 13.47 1.91 41.02
CA GLY A 289 12.61 0.80 41.44
C GLY A 289 13.28 -0.58 41.42
N GLY A 290 14.61 -0.64 41.48
CA GLY A 290 15.41 -1.86 41.63
C GLY A 290 16.39 -2.12 40.47
N ASP A 291 16.12 -1.57 39.29
CA ASP A 291 16.99 -1.68 38.11
C ASP A 291 17.08 -0.33 37.40
N ILE A 292 18.31 0.15 37.18
CA ILE A 292 18.60 1.38 36.46
C ILE A 292 17.98 1.39 35.04
N ASN A 293 17.87 0.21 34.40
CA ASN A 293 17.25 0.07 33.08
C ASN A 293 15.81 0.56 33.04
N SER A 294 15.07 0.46 34.16
CA SER A 294 13.69 0.93 34.27
C SER A 294 13.55 2.45 34.06
N CYS A 295 14.62 3.22 34.35
CA CYS A 295 14.66 4.65 34.04
C CYS A 295 15.19 4.93 32.63
N VAL A 296 16.25 4.25 32.20
CA VAL A 296 16.91 4.57 30.93
C VAL A 296 16.13 4.07 29.70
N ASP A 297 15.32 3.01 29.85
CA ASP A 297 14.45 2.51 28.78
C ASP A 297 13.22 3.40 28.57
N ARG A 298 12.86 4.23 29.57
CA ARG A 298 11.77 5.21 29.47
C ARG A 298 12.26 6.49 28.80
N ILE A 299 12.40 6.42 27.48
CA ILE A 299 12.79 7.56 26.65
C ILE A 299 11.56 8.46 26.43
N ASP A 300 11.60 9.68 26.97
CA ASP A 300 10.65 10.75 26.67
C ASP A 300 11.35 11.81 25.82
N PRO A 301 11.05 11.91 24.51
CA PRO A 301 11.69 12.89 23.63
C PRO A 301 11.48 14.36 24.04
N ALA A 302 10.51 14.65 24.91
CA ALA A 302 10.30 16.00 25.42
C ALA A 302 11.32 16.39 26.50
N THR A 303 11.89 15.41 27.22
CA THR A 303 12.79 15.64 28.36
C THR A 303 14.18 15.04 28.17
N ASP A 304 14.34 14.06 27.27
CA ASP A 304 15.61 13.46 26.87
C ASP A 304 16.03 13.94 25.48
N GLN A 305 17.01 14.86 25.46
CA GLN A 305 17.53 15.46 24.23
C GLN A 305 18.35 14.47 23.38
N GLN A 306 18.70 13.30 23.93
CA GLN A 306 19.46 12.23 23.28
C GLN A 306 18.58 10.98 23.04
N SER A 307 17.30 11.21 22.76
CA SER A 307 16.29 10.16 22.55
C SER A 307 16.34 9.51 21.17
N GLN A 308 17.16 10.01 20.23
CA GLN A 308 17.17 9.60 18.83
C GLN A 308 18.49 8.94 18.44
N HIS A 309 18.81 7.82 19.11
CA HIS A 309 20.10 7.12 19.03
C HIS A 309 20.73 7.03 17.62
N ALA A 310 19.96 6.61 16.61
CA ALA A 310 20.46 6.47 15.24
C ALA A 310 20.88 7.81 14.61
N GLN A 311 20.11 8.87 14.84
CA GLN A 311 20.45 10.22 14.35
C GLN A 311 21.61 10.81 15.14
N ASP A 312 21.60 10.64 16.47
CA ASP A 312 22.65 11.13 17.36
C ASP A 312 24.00 10.48 17.01
N LYS A 313 24.01 9.16 16.74
CA LYS A 313 25.19 8.42 16.27
C LYS A 313 25.70 8.90 14.92
N ALA A 314 24.81 9.19 13.98
CA ALA A 314 25.18 9.73 12.67
C ALA A 314 25.81 11.13 12.81
N LEU A 315 25.21 12.00 13.62
CA LEU A 315 25.72 13.33 13.92
C LEU A 315 27.06 13.29 14.67
N TYR A 316 27.21 12.41 15.66
CA TYR A 316 28.47 12.19 16.36
C TYR A 316 29.57 11.80 15.39
N THR A 317 29.29 10.79 14.54
CA THR A 317 30.25 10.28 13.55
C THR A 317 30.64 11.36 12.54
N ALA A 318 29.68 12.16 12.06
CA ALA A 318 29.97 13.29 11.18
C ALA A 318 30.85 14.36 11.85
N ARG A 319 30.64 14.64 13.15
CA ARG A 319 31.46 15.57 13.95
C ARG A 319 32.85 15.01 14.29
N LEU A 320 33.13 13.73 14.02
CA LEU A 320 34.50 13.21 14.18
C LEU A 320 35.47 13.88 13.21
N THR A 321 34.98 14.28 12.03
CA THR A 321 35.76 14.89 10.94
C THR A 321 35.25 16.26 10.49
N TYR A 322 34.03 16.66 10.89
CA TYR A 322 33.36 17.89 10.43
C TYR A 322 33.30 18.04 8.90
N GLY A 323 33.29 16.91 8.18
CA GLY A 323 33.21 16.90 6.71
C GLY A 323 34.49 17.32 5.99
N PHE A 324 35.65 17.37 6.66
CA PHE A 324 36.93 17.47 5.94
C PHE A 324 37.13 16.25 5.02
N ALA A 325 37.76 16.46 3.87
CA ALA A 325 38.11 15.37 2.97
C ALA A 325 39.40 14.68 3.44
N PRO A 326 39.55 13.36 3.21
CA PRO A 326 40.81 12.68 3.44
C PRO A 326 41.87 13.22 2.47
N VAL A 327 43.08 13.42 2.99
CA VAL A 327 44.29 13.87 2.29
C VAL A 327 45.41 12.82 2.28
N GLY A 328 45.18 11.67 2.90
CA GLY A 328 46.08 10.51 2.93
C GLY A 328 45.37 9.20 2.58
N PRO A 329 46.06 8.05 2.68
CA PRO A 329 45.47 6.73 2.46
C PRO A 329 44.28 6.48 3.38
N THR A 330 43.19 5.92 2.84
CA THR A 330 41.93 5.69 3.56
C THR A 330 41.77 4.27 4.12
N ASN A 331 42.80 3.43 3.96
CA ASN A 331 42.78 2.00 4.23
C ASN A 331 43.89 1.54 5.20
N LEU A 332 44.46 2.44 5.99
CA LEU A 332 45.40 2.08 7.05
C LEU A 332 44.71 1.18 8.09
N ALA A 333 45.45 0.15 8.55
CA ALA A 333 45.00 -0.76 9.59
C ALA A 333 44.56 0.02 10.85
N PRO A 334 43.58 -0.51 11.61
CA PRO A 334 43.19 0.08 12.88
C PRO A 334 44.37 0.20 13.86
N VAL A 335 44.38 1.26 14.66
CA VAL A 335 45.40 1.49 15.69
C VAL A 335 44.72 1.84 17.01
N VAL A 336 44.56 0.83 17.87
CA VAL A 336 43.98 1.02 19.20
C VAL A 336 45.08 1.48 20.16
N PRO A 337 44.96 2.63 20.84
CA PRO A 337 45.96 3.09 21.80
C PRO A 337 46.16 2.12 22.97
N VAL A 338 47.33 2.16 23.61
CA VAL A 338 47.62 1.35 24.81
C VAL A 338 46.61 1.69 25.92
N ASN A 339 46.13 0.67 26.63
CA ASN A 339 45.13 0.75 27.70
C ASN A 339 43.74 1.28 27.31
N ALA A 340 43.46 1.57 26.02
CA ALA A 340 42.18 2.12 25.59
C ALA A 340 40.97 1.23 25.90
N GLU A 341 41.16 -0.08 26.12
CA GLU A 341 40.12 -1.01 26.57
C GLU A 341 39.45 -0.62 27.90
N VAL A 342 40.10 0.24 28.70
CA VAL A 342 39.54 0.77 29.94
C VAL A 342 38.27 1.59 29.67
N LEU A 343 38.19 2.28 28.53
CA LEU A 343 37.05 3.13 28.17
C LEU A 343 35.73 2.36 28.04
N LEU A 344 35.81 1.05 27.83
CA LEU A 344 34.66 0.18 27.61
C LEU A 344 34.45 -0.83 28.75
N GLU A 345 35.24 -0.75 29.83
CA GLU A 345 35.27 -1.77 30.89
C GLU A 345 33.93 -1.95 31.59
N THR A 346 33.28 -0.85 31.97
CA THR A 346 31.96 -0.90 32.63
C THR A 346 30.81 -1.08 31.64
N ARG A 347 31.01 -0.75 30.35
CA ARG A 347 30.03 -0.97 29.28
C ARG A 347 29.95 -2.45 28.88
N PHE A 348 31.08 -3.14 28.82
CA PHE A 348 31.14 -4.57 28.49
C PHE A 348 31.92 -5.35 29.57
N PRO A 349 31.36 -5.48 30.78
CA PRO A 349 32.04 -6.11 31.92
C PRO A 349 32.31 -7.61 31.70
N TYR A 350 31.52 -8.27 30.85
CA TYR A 350 31.64 -9.68 30.51
C TYR A 350 32.68 -9.98 29.42
N LEU A 351 33.32 -8.96 28.85
CA LEU A 351 34.37 -9.11 27.83
C LEU A 351 35.77 -9.02 28.44
N THR A 352 36.73 -9.70 27.82
CA THR A 352 38.15 -9.52 28.16
C THR A 352 38.68 -8.17 27.64
N ALA A 353 39.83 -7.73 28.18
CA ALA A 353 40.54 -6.55 27.68
C ALA A 353 40.78 -6.63 26.16
N SER A 354 41.26 -7.77 25.65
CA SER A 354 41.50 -7.96 24.21
C SER A 354 40.22 -7.78 23.38
N GLN A 355 39.10 -8.32 23.83
CA GLN A 355 37.83 -8.20 23.12
C GLN A 355 37.31 -6.76 23.09
N ARG A 356 37.48 -6.01 24.18
CA ARG A 356 37.18 -4.57 24.18
C ARG A 356 38.09 -3.80 23.22
N ARG A 357 39.36 -4.19 23.07
CA ARG A 357 40.25 -3.63 22.02
C ARG A 357 39.75 -3.97 20.62
N ASP A 358 39.22 -5.17 20.38
CA ASP A 358 38.64 -5.54 19.08
C ASP A 358 37.39 -4.71 18.74
N ILE A 359 36.55 -4.39 19.74
CA ILE A 359 35.44 -3.44 19.57
C ILE A 359 35.97 -2.07 19.12
N LEU A 360 36.97 -1.54 19.83
CA LEU A 360 37.58 -0.25 19.47
C LEU A 360 38.15 -0.28 18.05
N ALA A 361 38.91 -1.31 17.69
CA ALA A 361 39.52 -1.46 16.38
C ALA A 361 38.48 -1.57 15.25
N SER A 362 37.42 -2.36 15.46
CA SER A 362 36.39 -2.62 14.46
C SER A 362 35.41 -1.46 14.25
N THR A 363 35.41 -0.49 15.15
CA THR A 363 34.56 0.72 15.08
C THR A 363 35.35 1.98 14.74
N GLU A 364 36.67 1.90 14.54
CA GLU A 364 37.51 3.04 14.16
C GLU A 364 37.01 3.73 12.87
N LEU A 365 37.17 5.05 12.84
CA LEU A 365 37.04 5.84 11.62
C LEU A 365 38.07 5.39 10.58
N SER A 366 37.68 5.40 9.30
CA SER A 366 38.61 5.27 8.18
C SER A 366 39.74 6.30 8.27
N SER A 367 40.94 5.91 7.84
CA SER A 367 42.10 6.80 7.82
C SER A 367 42.01 7.85 6.70
N GLY A 368 43.01 8.72 6.62
CA GLY A 368 43.22 9.71 5.57
C GLY A 368 43.26 11.15 6.09
N TYR A 369 43.14 11.40 7.39
CA TYR A 369 42.95 12.72 7.96
C TYR A 369 44.21 13.18 8.71
N ALA A 370 44.83 14.28 8.26
CA ALA A 370 46.15 14.72 8.74
C ALA A 370 46.28 14.84 10.27
N VAL A 371 45.29 15.41 10.97
CA VAL A 371 45.31 15.58 12.44
C VAL A 371 44.89 14.31 13.18
N ILE A 372 44.00 13.53 12.59
CA ILE A 372 43.41 12.34 13.22
C ILE A 372 44.34 11.13 13.11
N ASP A 373 44.96 10.89 11.95
CA ASP A 373 45.80 9.70 11.73
C ASP A 373 47.11 9.74 12.52
N GLU A 374 47.71 10.93 12.70
CA GLU A 374 48.96 11.09 13.43
C GLU A 374 48.80 11.13 14.95
N SER A 375 47.57 10.99 15.44
CA SER A 375 47.27 10.98 16.86
C SER A 375 47.53 9.62 17.53
N ASN A 376 48.36 8.75 16.97
CA ASN A 376 48.65 7.40 17.51
C ASN A 376 47.39 6.57 17.84
N GLY A 377 46.31 6.75 17.06
CA GLY A 377 45.05 6.02 17.21
C GLY A 377 43.96 6.76 18.00
N TYR A 378 44.31 7.69 18.89
CA TYR A 378 43.34 8.35 19.78
C TYR A 378 42.22 9.09 19.02
N GLY A 379 42.54 9.68 17.86
CA GLY A 379 41.60 10.44 17.04
C GLY A 379 40.71 9.59 16.15
N ARG A 380 41.08 8.33 15.88
CA ARG A 380 40.30 7.40 15.03
C ARG A 380 39.23 6.66 15.83
N LEU A 381 39.32 6.61 17.15
CA LEU A 381 38.32 5.95 17.99
C LEU A 381 36.93 6.59 17.82
N ASN A 382 35.96 5.79 17.36
CA ASN A 382 34.55 6.17 17.38
C ASN A 382 33.87 5.55 18.61
N LEU A 383 34.02 6.22 19.76
CA LEU A 383 33.55 5.68 21.04
C LEU A 383 32.03 5.50 21.12
N MET A 384 31.23 6.29 20.38
CA MET A 384 29.78 6.09 20.34
C MET A 384 29.40 4.83 19.55
N ALA A 385 30.08 4.54 18.44
CA ALA A 385 29.92 3.26 17.76
C ALA A 385 30.47 2.10 18.61
N ALA A 386 31.57 2.29 19.34
CA ALA A 386 32.11 1.28 20.24
C ALA A 386 31.15 0.92 21.39
N ALA A 387 30.40 1.90 21.92
CA ALA A 387 29.38 1.68 22.94
C ALA A 387 28.21 0.80 22.46
N ASP A 388 28.01 0.69 21.14
CA ASP A 388 27.02 -0.19 20.50
C ASP A 388 27.52 -1.62 20.25
N GLY A 389 28.76 -1.95 20.64
CA GLY A 389 29.35 -3.28 20.50
C GLY A 389 30.31 -3.39 19.31
N TYR A 390 30.54 -4.61 18.83
CA TYR A 390 31.46 -4.86 17.70
C TYR A 390 30.99 -4.16 16.41
N GLY A 391 31.91 -3.64 15.60
CA GLY A 391 31.62 -3.22 14.22
C GLY A 391 31.89 -4.33 13.18
N ALA A 392 32.77 -5.26 13.53
CA ALA A 392 33.08 -6.43 12.71
C ALA A 392 33.70 -7.55 13.57
N PHE A 393 33.38 -8.80 13.25
CA PHE A 393 34.09 -9.98 13.73
C PHE A 393 35.27 -10.27 12.80
N ASN A 394 36.41 -9.63 13.04
CA ASN A 394 37.64 -9.90 12.27
C ASN A 394 38.28 -11.26 12.63
N GLY A 395 37.84 -11.85 13.75
CA GLY A 395 38.13 -13.21 14.19
C GLY A 395 36.96 -13.74 15.02
N ASN A 396 37.06 -14.97 15.52
CA ASN A 396 35.99 -15.58 16.30
C ASN A 396 35.84 -14.88 17.67
N VAL A 397 34.61 -14.48 17.99
CA VAL A 397 34.25 -13.79 19.23
C VAL A 397 33.49 -14.74 20.14
N SER A 398 33.90 -14.84 21.40
CA SER A 398 33.20 -15.65 22.42
C SER A 398 32.77 -14.77 23.60
N VAL A 399 31.49 -14.71 23.90
CA VAL A 399 30.95 -13.91 25.01
C VAL A 399 30.37 -14.80 26.10
N ASN A 400 30.46 -14.39 27.36
CA ASN A 400 29.94 -15.13 28.50
C ASN A 400 29.14 -14.20 29.42
N LEU A 401 27.84 -14.08 29.18
CA LEU A 401 26.93 -13.25 29.99
C LEU A 401 26.36 -14.09 31.14
N ASP A 402 26.56 -13.67 32.39
CA ASP A 402 26.05 -14.32 33.59
C ASP A 402 24.87 -13.55 34.21
N ALA A 403 23.66 -14.13 34.10
CA ALA A 403 22.44 -13.54 34.63
C ALA A 403 22.48 -13.27 36.14
N SER A 404 23.26 -14.03 36.91
CA SER A 404 23.33 -13.87 38.36
C SER A 404 24.06 -12.60 38.80
N GLN A 405 24.85 -11.99 37.91
CA GLN A 405 25.62 -10.78 38.18
C GLN A 405 24.85 -9.48 37.90
N GLY A 406 23.65 -9.57 37.29
CA GLY A 406 22.83 -8.40 36.97
C GLY A 406 23.43 -7.47 35.91
N GLY A 407 22.76 -6.34 35.65
CA GLY A 407 23.21 -5.32 34.70
C GLY A 407 23.58 -5.88 33.32
N PHE A 408 24.68 -5.36 32.73
CA PHE A 408 25.19 -5.84 31.44
C PHE A 408 25.73 -7.28 31.43
N ASN A 409 26.04 -7.86 32.59
CA ASN A 409 26.35 -9.30 32.65
C ASN A 409 25.10 -10.15 32.45
N ALA A 410 23.93 -9.64 32.86
CA ALA A 410 22.68 -10.37 32.68
C ALA A 410 22.04 -10.15 31.31
N ARG A 411 22.03 -8.91 30.80
CA ARG A 411 21.40 -8.55 29.54
C ARG A 411 22.18 -7.44 28.84
N ASP A 412 22.47 -7.61 27.55
CA ASP A 412 23.06 -6.56 26.71
C ASP A 412 22.48 -6.57 25.30
N ALA A 413 22.58 -5.43 24.60
CA ALA A 413 22.19 -5.25 23.21
C ALA A 413 23.35 -4.63 22.40
N TRP A 414 23.72 -5.29 21.31
CA TRP A 414 24.64 -4.76 20.31
C TRP A 414 23.85 -4.21 19.12
N ARG A 415 24.13 -2.95 18.79
CA ARG A 415 23.33 -2.15 17.85
C ARG A 415 24.05 -1.83 16.54
N ASN A 416 25.33 -2.16 16.44
CA ASN A 416 26.07 -2.01 15.18
C ASN A 416 25.63 -3.03 14.14
N ASP A 417 25.77 -2.66 12.87
CA ASP A 417 25.81 -3.62 11.77
C ASP A 417 27.18 -4.30 11.78
N ILE A 418 27.21 -5.58 12.14
CA ILE A 418 28.42 -6.36 12.34
C ILE A 418 28.80 -7.10 11.06
N GLY A 419 29.95 -6.74 10.48
CA GLY A 419 30.56 -7.46 9.35
C GLY A 419 31.66 -8.44 9.75
N GLY A 420 32.46 -8.89 8.79
CA GLY A 420 33.68 -9.69 9.02
C GLY A 420 33.52 -11.20 8.79
N SER A 421 34.64 -11.92 8.74
CA SER A 421 34.67 -13.37 8.47
C SER A 421 34.60 -14.25 9.72
N GLY A 422 34.67 -13.66 10.91
CA GLY A 422 34.64 -14.35 12.19
C GLY A 422 33.23 -14.82 12.60
N SER A 423 33.20 -15.70 13.61
CA SER A 423 31.97 -16.23 14.20
C SER A 423 31.64 -15.59 15.55
N LEU A 424 30.39 -15.78 16.02
CA LEU A 424 29.96 -15.47 17.38
C LEU A 424 29.69 -16.75 18.17
N THR A 425 30.26 -16.87 19.37
CA THR A 425 29.88 -17.87 20.37
C THR A 425 29.25 -17.18 21.59
N LYS A 426 27.97 -17.46 21.85
CA LYS A 426 27.22 -16.97 23.02
C LYS A 426 27.18 -18.03 24.11
N ASN A 427 27.85 -17.77 25.23
CA ASN A 427 27.85 -18.59 26.44
C ASN A 427 27.16 -17.84 27.61
N GLY A 428 27.03 -18.55 28.73
CA GLY A 428 26.50 -18.01 29.98
C GLY A 428 24.98 -17.87 29.99
N SER A 429 24.39 -17.73 31.17
CA SER A 429 22.94 -17.72 31.41
C SER A 429 22.20 -16.45 30.95
N GLY A 430 22.92 -15.35 30.67
CA GLY A 430 22.34 -14.06 30.29
C GLY A 430 21.83 -13.98 28.85
N GLU A 431 21.25 -12.83 28.50
CA GLU A 431 20.68 -12.54 27.18
C GLU A 431 21.55 -11.56 26.39
N LEU A 432 21.91 -11.90 25.15
CA LEU A 432 22.49 -10.95 24.19
C LEU A 432 21.47 -10.68 23.08
N THR A 433 21.22 -9.40 22.79
CA THR A 433 20.41 -8.99 21.64
C THR A 433 21.31 -8.44 20.54
N LEU A 434 21.15 -8.92 19.31
CA LEU A 434 21.73 -8.34 18.11
C LEU A 434 20.63 -7.61 17.34
N SER A 435 20.75 -6.28 17.20
CA SER A 435 19.72 -5.45 16.55
C SER A 435 20.15 -4.87 15.21
N GLY A 436 21.40 -5.06 14.80
CA GLY A 436 21.93 -4.58 13.52
C GLY A 436 21.63 -5.52 12.35
N PHE A 437 21.78 -5.00 11.14
CA PHE A 437 21.76 -5.76 9.89
C PHE A 437 23.13 -6.40 9.65
N ASN A 438 23.34 -7.55 10.27
CA ASN A 438 24.64 -8.19 10.34
C ASN A 438 24.97 -8.94 9.04
N THR A 439 26.25 -8.91 8.66
CA THR A 439 26.78 -9.54 7.43
C THR A 439 27.96 -10.47 7.70
N TYR A 440 28.29 -10.73 8.96
CA TYR A 440 29.38 -11.64 9.29
C TYR A 440 29.12 -13.06 8.77
N SER A 441 30.17 -13.75 8.34
CA SER A 441 30.04 -15.04 7.62
C SER A 441 30.49 -16.27 8.39
N GLY A 442 31.15 -16.11 9.55
CA GLY A 442 31.69 -17.24 10.33
C GLY A 442 30.65 -18.08 11.08
N GLY A 443 29.38 -17.68 11.08
CA GLY A 443 28.29 -18.37 11.77
C GLY A 443 28.13 -18.00 13.24
N THR A 444 27.14 -18.61 13.88
CA THR A 444 26.74 -18.31 15.26
C THR A 444 26.56 -19.60 16.06
N LEU A 445 27.19 -19.70 17.23
CA LEU A 445 27.03 -20.79 18.18
C LEU A 445 26.41 -20.27 19.48
N ILE A 446 25.32 -20.86 19.92
CA ILE A 446 24.63 -20.52 21.17
C ILE A 446 24.77 -21.71 22.12
N ASN A 447 25.65 -21.60 23.11
CA ASN A 447 25.89 -22.64 24.12
C ASN A 447 25.13 -22.40 25.42
N GLY A 448 24.64 -21.18 25.67
CA GLY A 448 23.95 -20.86 26.91
C GLY A 448 23.15 -19.56 26.86
N GLY A 449 22.12 -19.50 27.71
CA GLY A 449 21.26 -18.34 27.86
C GLY A 449 20.42 -18.07 26.62
N THR A 450 20.22 -16.80 26.31
CA THR A 450 19.40 -16.38 25.17
C THR A 450 20.22 -15.53 24.20
N LEU A 451 20.12 -15.83 22.90
CA LEU A 451 20.49 -14.93 21.83
C LEU A 451 19.22 -14.46 21.13
N ARG A 452 19.00 -13.14 21.06
CA ARG A 452 17.83 -12.52 20.44
C ARG A 452 18.22 -11.70 19.22
N GLY A 453 17.40 -11.73 18.17
CA GLY A 453 17.54 -10.85 17.01
C GLY A 453 16.38 -11.03 16.03
N HIS A 454 16.35 -10.22 14.97
CA HIS A 454 15.47 -10.44 13.81
C HIS A 454 16.18 -11.28 12.73
N ALA A 455 15.50 -11.64 11.65
CA ALA A 455 16.05 -12.51 10.60
C ALA A 455 17.39 -12.04 10.02
N ARG A 456 17.63 -10.72 9.95
CA ARG A 456 18.88 -10.12 9.42
C ARG A 456 19.96 -9.90 10.49
N ALA A 457 19.76 -10.36 11.71
CA ALA A 457 20.71 -10.17 12.81
C ALA A 457 21.83 -11.23 12.88
N PHE A 458 21.78 -12.29 12.06
CA PHE A 458 22.65 -13.47 12.25
C PHE A 458 23.67 -13.71 11.14
N GLY A 459 23.88 -12.71 10.27
CA GLY A 459 24.83 -12.84 9.16
C GLY A 459 24.45 -13.95 8.18
N SER A 460 25.43 -14.47 7.44
CA SER A 460 25.19 -15.48 6.39
C SER A 460 25.61 -16.91 6.75
N GLY A 461 26.28 -17.11 7.88
CA GLY A 461 26.77 -18.43 8.31
C GLY A 461 25.72 -19.23 9.06
N ASP A 462 25.97 -20.52 9.28
CA ASP A 462 25.05 -21.39 10.02
C ASP A 462 24.84 -20.93 11.47
N ILE A 463 23.69 -21.28 12.06
CA ILE A 463 23.37 -21.03 13.46
C ILE A 463 23.23 -22.36 14.18
N THR A 464 24.13 -22.65 15.12
CA THR A 464 24.03 -23.80 16.02
C THR A 464 23.43 -23.34 17.34
N ASP A 465 22.19 -23.71 17.62
CA ASP A 465 21.49 -23.39 18.87
C ASP A 465 21.44 -24.61 19.80
N ASN A 466 22.21 -24.56 20.89
CA ASN A 466 22.18 -25.52 21.99
C ASN A 466 21.53 -24.93 23.26
N ALA A 467 20.91 -23.75 23.17
CA ALA A 467 20.26 -23.09 24.30
C ALA A 467 18.94 -22.43 23.89
N THR A 468 18.92 -21.12 23.63
CA THR A 468 17.70 -20.43 23.17
C THR A 468 18.03 -19.35 22.15
N LEU A 469 17.45 -19.50 20.96
CA LEU A 469 17.41 -18.49 19.90
C LEU A 469 16.02 -17.86 19.85
N VAL A 470 15.93 -16.54 20.06
CA VAL A 470 14.69 -15.79 19.87
C VAL A 470 14.76 -14.98 18.58
N LEU A 471 13.86 -15.30 17.65
CA LEU A 471 13.60 -14.53 16.44
C LEU A 471 12.44 -13.55 16.69
N ASP A 472 12.79 -12.32 17.05
CA ASP A 472 11.86 -11.23 17.31
C ASP A 472 11.58 -10.45 16.02
N GLN A 473 10.51 -10.81 15.34
CA GLN A 473 10.24 -10.37 13.97
C GLN A 473 9.01 -9.48 13.92
N SER A 474 9.21 -8.17 13.88
CA SER A 474 8.14 -7.16 13.79
C SER A 474 7.65 -6.90 12.36
N VAL A 475 8.48 -7.17 11.35
CA VAL A 475 8.19 -6.94 9.92
C VAL A 475 8.43 -8.23 9.12
N ASN A 476 7.76 -8.43 7.99
CA ASN A 476 7.95 -9.65 7.19
C ASN A 476 9.39 -9.77 6.68
N ASP A 477 10.01 -10.95 6.82
CA ASP A 477 11.38 -11.21 6.36
C ASP A 477 11.65 -12.72 6.20
N SER A 478 12.80 -13.08 5.66
CA SER A 478 13.27 -14.48 5.54
C SER A 478 14.61 -14.71 6.24
N LEU A 479 14.75 -15.89 6.84
CA LEU A 479 16.01 -16.38 7.41
C LEU A 479 16.48 -17.59 6.58
N ALA A 480 17.62 -17.43 5.93
CA ALA A 480 18.20 -18.45 5.05
C ALA A 480 19.24 -19.34 5.72
N ASN A 481 19.70 -18.98 6.92
CA ASN A 481 20.71 -19.71 7.67
C ASN A 481 20.22 -21.14 7.99
N ASN A 482 21.12 -22.12 7.90
CA ASN A 482 20.81 -23.46 8.41
C ASN A 482 20.86 -23.44 9.93
N LEU A 483 19.91 -24.13 10.55
CA LEU A 483 19.84 -24.28 12.00
C LEU A 483 20.33 -25.67 12.42
N HIS A 484 21.17 -25.71 13.44
CA HIS A 484 21.70 -26.93 14.03
C HIS A 484 21.49 -26.93 15.55
N GLY A 485 21.68 -28.08 16.19
CA GLY A 485 21.66 -28.21 17.65
C GLY A 485 20.30 -28.65 18.21
N ASN A 486 20.19 -28.62 19.54
CA ASN A 486 19.08 -29.18 20.31
C ASN A 486 18.39 -28.16 21.25
N GLY A 487 18.65 -26.86 21.04
CA GLY A 487 18.11 -25.76 21.84
C GLY A 487 16.62 -25.47 21.63
N SER A 488 16.24 -24.21 21.82
CA SER A 488 14.87 -23.73 21.69
C SER A 488 14.81 -22.51 20.79
N LEU A 489 14.17 -22.68 19.63
CA LEU A 489 13.84 -21.61 18.71
C LEU A 489 12.50 -20.99 19.10
N VAL A 490 12.46 -19.69 19.33
CA VAL A 490 11.22 -18.94 19.64
C VAL A 490 10.99 -17.88 18.57
N LYS A 491 9.86 -17.96 17.86
CA LYS A 491 9.37 -16.90 16.98
C LYS A 491 8.39 -16.01 17.73
N THR A 492 8.70 -14.72 17.82
CA THR A 492 7.82 -13.68 18.37
C THR A 492 7.74 -12.48 17.42
N GLY A 493 6.94 -11.46 17.77
CA GLY A 493 6.64 -10.30 16.93
C GLY A 493 5.58 -10.59 15.85
N VAL A 494 4.87 -9.55 15.43
CA VAL A 494 3.70 -9.66 14.54
C VAL A 494 4.03 -10.00 13.09
N GLY A 495 5.28 -9.82 12.66
CA GLY A 495 5.72 -10.06 11.29
C GLY A 495 5.73 -11.55 10.92
N SER A 496 5.57 -11.83 9.64
CA SER A 496 5.73 -13.16 9.04
C SER A 496 7.20 -13.47 8.80
N LEU A 497 7.69 -14.57 9.37
CA LEU A 497 9.05 -15.06 9.15
C LEU A 497 9.02 -16.30 8.24
N SER A 498 9.76 -16.27 7.14
CA SER A 498 10.00 -17.45 6.30
C SER A 498 11.35 -18.09 6.60
N LEU A 499 11.37 -19.32 7.13
CA LEU A 499 12.58 -20.13 7.26
C LEU A 499 12.83 -20.90 5.98
N THR A 500 13.91 -20.60 5.26
CA THR A 500 14.23 -21.23 3.97
C THR A 500 15.45 -22.15 4.01
N GLY A 501 16.21 -22.14 5.11
CA GLY A 501 17.40 -22.99 5.29
C GLY A 501 17.09 -24.49 5.29
N ASN A 502 18.09 -25.31 4.98
CA ASN A 502 18.01 -26.77 5.07
C ASN A 502 18.72 -27.23 6.34
N SER A 503 17.97 -27.27 7.43
CA SER A 503 18.45 -27.44 8.80
C SER A 503 18.36 -28.89 9.26
N ASP A 504 19.20 -29.28 10.23
CA ASP A 504 19.11 -30.55 10.97
C ASP A 504 18.71 -30.34 12.44
N PHE A 505 18.20 -29.14 12.77
CA PHE A 505 17.77 -28.74 14.11
C PHE A 505 16.89 -29.80 14.77
N ALA A 506 17.33 -30.27 15.94
CA ALA A 506 16.67 -31.29 16.74
C ALA A 506 15.99 -30.73 18.00
N GLY A 507 16.05 -29.41 18.18
CA GLY A 507 15.49 -28.70 19.32
C GLY A 507 13.98 -28.44 19.21
N THR A 508 13.45 -27.68 20.17
CA THR A 508 12.03 -27.25 20.14
C THR A 508 11.87 -25.95 19.36
N THR A 509 10.75 -25.80 18.68
CA THR A 509 10.37 -24.54 18.02
C THR A 509 9.02 -24.07 18.57
N ARG A 510 8.94 -22.83 19.04
CA ARG A 510 7.72 -22.24 19.56
C ARG A 510 7.34 -21.00 18.78
N VAL A 511 6.09 -20.92 18.31
CA VAL A 511 5.55 -19.76 17.62
C VAL A 511 4.58 -19.04 18.56
N ASP A 512 5.00 -17.88 19.06
CA ASP A 512 4.24 -17.10 20.04
C ASP A 512 3.39 -16.00 19.42
N GLN A 513 3.87 -15.40 18.34
CA GLN A 513 3.22 -14.27 17.68
C GLN A 513 3.54 -14.26 16.18
N GLY A 514 2.64 -13.67 15.41
CA GLY A 514 2.76 -13.54 13.97
C GLY A 514 2.73 -14.89 13.25
N ARG A 515 3.29 -14.92 12.03
CA ARG A 515 3.37 -16.14 11.21
C ARG A 515 4.80 -16.68 11.17
N LEU A 516 4.95 -17.98 11.33
CA LEU A 516 6.15 -18.73 10.94
C LEU A 516 5.82 -19.57 9.70
N ALA A 517 6.50 -19.32 8.59
CA ALA A 517 6.43 -20.17 7.40
C ALA A 517 7.70 -21.02 7.31
N ILE A 518 7.58 -22.33 7.48
CA ILE A 518 8.68 -23.26 7.27
C ILE A 518 8.67 -23.65 5.79
N ASN A 519 9.59 -23.11 5.00
CA ASN A 519 9.70 -23.32 3.55
C ASN A 519 10.90 -24.19 3.16
N GLY A 520 11.89 -24.32 4.05
CA GLY A 520 12.98 -25.28 3.94
C GLY A 520 12.74 -26.54 4.77
N ASN A 521 13.80 -27.07 5.37
CA ASN A 521 13.75 -28.20 6.30
C ASN A 521 14.19 -27.71 7.69
N LEU A 522 13.44 -28.05 8.74
CA LEU A 522 13.76 -27.70 10.14
C LEU A 522 14.20 -28.94 10.95
N GLY A 523 14.69 -29.97 10.28
CA GLY A 523 15.19 -31.19 10.92
C GLY A 523 14.11 -31.96 11.67
N SER A 524 14.46 -32.48 12.86
CA SER A 524 13.54 -33.22 13.74
C SER A 524 12.86 -32.32 14.78
N SER A 525 12.85 -31.00 14.56
CA SER A 525 12.32 -30.05 15.53
C SER A 525 10.86 -30.28 15.89
N ALA A 526 10.55 -30.22 17.19
CA ALA A 526 9.19 -30.25 17.71
C ALA A 526 8.58 -28.85 17.73
N VAL A 527 7.59 -28.59 16.86
CA VAL A 527 6.97 -27.29 16.67
C VAL A 527 5.69 -27.16 17.51
N THR A 528 5.58 -26.10 18.30
CA THR A 528 4.37 -25.71 19.03
C THR A 528 3.88 -24.33 18.57
N VAL A 529 2.60 -24.24 18.20
CA VAL A 529 1.94 -23.00 17.79
C VAL A 529 1.02 -22.53 18.90
N ASN A 530 1.30 -21.37 19.48
CA ASN A 530 0.54 -20.81 20.59
C ASN A 530 -0.63 -19.92 20.13
N SER A 531 -1.44 -19.50 21.09
CA SER A 531 -2.59 -18.63 20.86
C SER A 531 -2.19 -17.34 20.12
N GLY A 532 -2.90 -17.02 19.04
CA GLY A 532 -2.67 -15.82 18.23
C GLY A 532 -1.50 -15.93 17.25
N ALA A 533 -0.86 -17.10 17.14
CA ALA A 533 0.20 -17.37 16.20
C ALA A 533 -0.24 -18.30 15.06
N THR A 534 0.44 -18.20 13.93
CA THR A 534 0.17 -19.01 12.73
C THR A 534 1.41 -19.77 12.28
N LEU A 535 1.27 -21.07 12.02
CA LEU A 535 2.26 -21.85 11.29
C LEU A 535 1.80 -22.07 9.84
N GLY A 536 2.72 -21.96 8.89
CA GLY A 536 2.51 -22.36 7.51
C GLY A 536 3.80 -22.72 6.79
N GLY A 537 3.82 -22.58 5.46
CA GLY A 537 4.95 -22.92 4.59
C GLY A 537 4.80 -24.29 3.90
N ASN A 538 5.79 -24.69 3.11
CA ASN A 538 5.77 -25.95 2.32
C ASN A 538 6.82 -26.99 2.74
N GLY A 539 7.49 -26.72 3.87
CA GLY A 539 8.69 -27.43 4.30
C GLY A 539 8.44 -28.72 5.08
N SER A 540 9.51 -29.17 5.75
CA SER A 540 9.50 -30.34 6.62
C SER A 540 10.06 -30.05 8.01
N PHE A 541 9.56 -30.75 9.04
CA PHE A 541 10.06 -30.68 10.42
C PHE A 541 9.64 -31.93 11.22
N GLY A 542 9.98 -32.03 12.50
CA GLY A 542 9.80 -33.25 13.31
C GLY A 542 8.36 -33.55 13.74
N SER A 543 7.84 -32.83 14.73
CA SER A 543 6.47 -33.03 15.26
C SER A 543 5.72 -31.71 15.40
N LEU A 544 4.39 -31.76 15.48
CA LEU A 544 3.54 -30.57 15.57
C LEU A 544 2.54 -30.65 16.71
N ARG A 545 2.44 -29.59 17.51
CA ARG A 545 1.28 -29.29 18.35
C ARG A 545 0.73 -27.90 18.01
N VAL A 546 -0.55 -27.82 17.70
CA VAL A 546 -1.26 -26.53 17.56
C VAL A 546 -2.13 -26.36 18.78
N ALA A 547 -1.76 -25.44 19.66
CA ALA A 547 -2.47 -25.18 20.91
C ALA A 547 -3.78 -24.43 20.67
N GLN A 548 -4.60 -24.32 21.72
CA GLN A 548 -5.81 -23.51 21.70
C GLN A 548 -5.50 -22.08 21.23
N GLY A 549 -6.27 -21.58 20.26
CA GLY A 549 -6.08 -20.26 19.65
C GLY A 549 -4.94 -20.17 18.63
N GLY A 550 -4.17 -21.24 18.42
CA GLY A 550 -3.15 -21.33 17.37
C GLY A 550 -3.76 -21.72 16.02
N ILE A 551 -3.14 -21.26 14.93
CA ILE A 551 -3.59 -21.50 13.56
C ILE A 551 -2.53 -22.31 12.80
N LEU A 552 -2.95 -23.39 12.16
CA LEU A 552 -2.18 -24.10 11.15
C LEU A 552 -2.77 -23.80 9.78
N ALA A 553 -2.00 -23.13 8.93
CA ALA A 553 -2.35 -22.79 7.56
C ALA A 553 -1.23 -23.30 6.63
N PRO A 554 -1.26 -24.60 6.27
CA PRO A 554 -0.23 -25.20 5.43
C PRO A 554 -0.07 -24.48 4.10
N GLY A 555 1.10 -24.62 3.51
CA GLY A 555 1.44 -23.95 2.28
C GLY A 555 1.77 -22.47 2.44
N ASN A 556 2.02 -21.86 1.28
CA ASN A 556 1.95 -20.40 1.10
C ASN A 556 0.70 -20.06 0.30
N SER A 557 -0.39 -20.82 0.54
CA SER A 557 -1.71 -20.61 -0.06
C SER A 557 -1.72 -20.83 -1.58
N VAL A 558 -1.58 -22.05 -2.12
CA VAL A 558 -1.74 -23.37 -1.46
C VAL A 558 -0.46 -24.21 -1.41
N GLY A 559 -0.42 -25.24 -0.57
CA GLY A 559 0.60 -26.28 -0.63
C GLY A 559 0.58 -27.30 0.50
N GLN A 560 1.71 -27.99 0.68
CA GLN A 560 1.82 -29.15 1.58
C GLN A 560 2.86 -28.91 2.66
N LEU A 561 2.47 -29.10 3.93
CA LEU A 561 3.41 -29.23 5.05
C LEU A 561 3.70 -30.69 5.37
N ASN A 562 4.97 -31.00 5.65
CA ASN A 562 5.44 -32.35 5.96
C ASN A 562 5.93 -32.42 7.42
N VAL A 563 5.40 -33.36 8.19
CA VAL A 563 5.75 -33.60 9.59
C VAL A 563 6.33 -35.00 9.73
N ASN A 564 7.61 -35.11 10.06
CA ASN A 564 8.35 -36.36 10.19
C ASN A 564 8.12 -37.04 11.56
N GLY A 565 6.87 -36.99 12.05
CA GLY A 565 6.49 -37.41 13.39
C GLY A 565 5.00 -37.21 13.64
N ASN A 566 4.62 -37.09 14.91
CA ASN A 566 3.21 -36.97 15.30
C ASN A 566 2.70 -35.52 15.20
N VAL A 567 1.41 -35.37 14.94
CA VAL A 567 0.68 -34.10 14.93
C VAL A 567 -0.43 -34.15 15.98
N THR A 568 -0.60 -33.08 16.75
CA THR A 568 -1.77 -32.86 17.61
C THR A 568 -2.38 -31.49 17.30
N LEU A 569 -3.67 -31.48 16.94
CA LEU A 569 -4.48 -30.27 16.82
C LEU A 569 -5.40 -30.20 18.05
N ASP A 570 -5.11 -29.29 18.97
CA ASP A 570 -5.87 -29.16 20.23
C ASP A 570 -7.27 -28.60 19.99
N GLN A 571 -8.15 -28.79 20.98
CA GLN A 571 -9.45 -28.15 20.97
C GLN A 571 -9.29 -26.62 20.94
N GLY A 572 -10.07 -25.97 20.06
CA GLY A 572 -9.99 -24.52 19.87
C GLY A 572 -8.77 -24.04 19.05
N SER A 573 -7.96 -24.94 18.50
CA SER A 573 -7.05 -24.60 17.40
C SER A 573 -7.80 -24.53 16.06
N VAL A 574 -7.18 -23.92 15.05
CA VAL A 574 -7.74 -23.78 13.70
C VAL A 574 -6.82 -24.44 12.68
N TYR A 575 -7.39 -25.27 11.80
CA TYR A 575 -6.76 -25.74 10.57
C TYR A 575 -7.38 -24.99 9.40
N GLN A 576 -6.60 -24.08 8.79
CA GLN A 576 -7.03 -23.22 7.69
C GLN A 576 -6.62 -23.85 6.36
N VAL A 577 -7.54 -23.83 5.39
CA VAL A 577 -7.35 -24.46 4.07
C VAL A 577 -7.78 -23.51 2.97
N GLU A 578 -6.91 -23.36 1.97
CA GLU A 578 -7.14 -22.66 0.72
C GLU A 578 -7.16 -23.64 -0.47
N THR A 579 -7.67 -23.17 -1.61
CA THR A 579 -7.62 -23.86 -2.89
C THR A 579 -7.05 -22.99 -3.99
N ASP A 580 -6.45 -23.61 -5.00
CA ASP A 580 -5.96 -22.95 -6.21
C ASP A 580 -6.74 -23.35 -7.47
N ALA A 581 -6.50 -22.61 -8.56
CA ALA A 581 -7.14 -22.82 -9.86
C ALA A 581 -6.91 -24.22 -10.47
N SER A 582 -5.93 -24.97 -9.98
CA SER A 582 -5.66 -26.35 -10.42
C SER A 582 -6.45 -27.40 -9.62
N GLY A 583 -7.32 -26.95 -8.70
CA GLY A 583 -8.12 -27.83 -7.84
C GLY A 583 -7.29 -28.48 -6.72
N ARG A 584 -6.12 -27.93 -6.39
CA ARG A 584 -5.33 -28.38 -5.24
C ARG A 584 -5.78 -27.61 -4.00
N ALA A 585 -5.72 -28.27 -2.85
CA ALA A 585 -5.97 -27.66 -1.55
C ALA A 585 -4.75 -27.82 -0.64
N ASP A 586 -4.71 -27.02 0.43
CA ASP A 586 -3.71 -27.18 1.48
C ASP A 586 -3.78 -28.55 2.14
N ARG A 587 -2.60 -29.13 2.37
CA ARG A 587 -2.47 -30.48 2.91
C ARG A 587 -1.43 -30.57 4.02
N LEU A 588 -1.77 -31.32 5.05
CA LEU A 588 -0.85 -31.74 6.10
C LEU A 588 -0.55 -33.24 5.95
N VAL A 589 0.75 -33.55 5.86
CA VAL A 589 1.23 -34.92 5.78
C VAL A 589 2.12 -35.21 6.97
N ALA A 590 1.82 -36.26 7.71
CA ALA A 590 2.62 -36.72 8.83
C ALA A 590 3.12 -38.15 8.57
N THR A 591 4.38 -38.45 8.89
CA THR A 591 4.89 -39.84 8.90
C THR A 591 4.42 -40.61 10.14
N GLY A 592 4.08 -39.91 11.22
CA GLY A 592 3.49 -40.46 12.44
C GLY A 592 1.95 -40.44 12.44
N GLY A 593 1.37 -40.42 13.64
CA GLY A 593 -0.07 -40.27 13.84
C GLY A 593 -0.53 -38.81 13.85
N ILE A 594 -1.77 -38.57 13.45
CA ILE A 594 -2.44 -37.26 13.56
C ILE A 594 -3.60 -37.40 14.55
N THR A 595 -3.60 -36.57 15.59
CA THR A 595 -4.69 -36.49 16.57
C THR A 595 -5.42 -35.17 16.44
N VAL A 596 -6.73 -35.20 16.18
CA VAL A 596 -7.59 -34.01 16.04
C VAL A 596 -8.58 -33.96 17.20
N ASN A 597 -8.35 -33.05 18.15
CA ASN A 597 -9.14 -32.91 19.37
C ASN A 597 -10.25 -31.85 19.23
N GLY A 598 -11.06 -31.92 18.16
CA GLY A 598 -12.13 -30.95 17.94
C GLY A 598 -11.66 -29.57 17.46
N ALA A 599 -10.50 -29.51 16.78
CA ALA A 599 -10.02 -28.30 16.10
C ALA A 599 -11.05 -27.80 15.06
N THR A 600 -11.11 -26.50 14.81
CA THR A 600 -11.97 -25.92 13.78
C THR A 600 -11.32 -26.11 12.40
N LEU A 601 -12.07 -26.61 11.43
CA LEU A 601 -11.66 -26.57 10.02
C LEU A 601 -12.17 -25.25 9.42
N ALA A 602 -11.27 -24.34 9.05
CA ALA A 602 -11.63 -23.08 8.42
C ALA A 602 -11.31 -23.12 6.92
N LEU A 603 -12.34 -23.00 6.08
CA LEU A 603 -12.20 -22.91 4.63
C LEU A 603 -12.12 -21.43 4.26
N VAL A 604 -11.00 -21.04 3.67
CA VAL A 604 -10.81 -19.67 3.20
C VAL A 604 -11.65 -19.45 1.95
N SER A 605 -12.38 -18.34 1.91
CA SER A 605 -13.20 -17.96 0.76
C SER A 605 -12.32 -17.82 -0.49
N SER A 606 -12.66 -18.56 -1.55
CA SER A 606 -11.88 -18.62 -2.79
C SER A 606 -12.79 -19.03 -3.95
N PRO A 607 -12.63 -18.46 -5.16
CA PRO A 607 -13.38 -18.87 -6.33
C PRO A 607 -12.95 -20.24 -6.89
N TYR A 608 -11.90 -20.84 -6.32
CA TYR A 608 -11.29 -22.07 -6.83
C TYR A 608 -11.81 -23.35 -6.18
N TRP A 609 -12.67 -23.23 -5.16
CA TRP A 609 -13.39 -24.36 -4.62
C TRP A 609 -14.26 -24.97 -5.73
N GLN A 610 -14.10 -26.28 -5.94
CA GLN A 610 -14.84 -27.01 -6.96
C GLN A 610 -16.10 -27.58 -6.31
N PRO A 611 -17.29 -27.30 -6.84
CA PRO A 611 -18.49 -28.04 -6.47
C PRO A 611 -18.28 -29.53 -6.74
N LEU A 612 -18.73 -30.39 -5.82
CA LEU A 612 -18.47 -31.83 -5.83
C LEU A 612 -16.98 -32.19 -5.72
N GLY A 613 -16.13 -31.21 -5.39
CA GLY A 613 -14.71 -31.40 -5.16
C GLY A 613 -14.43 -32.26 -3.93
N SER A 614 -13.34 -33.03 -4.02
CA SER A 614 -12.85 -33.89 -2.94
C SER A 614 -11.39 -33.58 -2.67
N TYR A 615 -11.07 -33.19 -1.45
CA TYR A 615 -9.77 -32.66 -1.06
C TYR A 615 -9.23 -33.45 0.14
N GLN A 616 -8.11 -34.15 -0.05
CA GLN A 616 -7.43 -34.83 1.06
C GLN A 616 -6.68 -33.79 1.89
N LEU A 617 -7.23 -33.43 3.05
CA LEU A 617 -6.68 -32.42 3.94
C LEU A 617 -5.56 -32.97 4.82
N LEU A 618 -5.77 -34.17 5.37
CA LEU A 618 -4.85 -34.82 6.29
C LEU A 618 -4.41 -36.18 5.77
N SER A 619 -3.13 -36.51 5.96
CA SER A 619 -2.56 -37.83 5.69
C SER A 619 -1.60 -38.23 6.80
N ALA A 620 -1.97 -39.24 7.58
CA ALA A 620 -1.15 -39.82 8.64
C ALA A 620 -0.43 -41.09 8.13
N GLY A 621 0.82 -41.28 8.52
CA GLY A 621 1.57 -42.50 8.22
C GLY A 621 1.10 -43.68 9.07
N ASN A 622 0.68 -43.43 10.31
CA ASN A 622 0.19 -44.44 11.25
C ASN A 622 -1.33 -44.45 11.37
N GLU A 623 -1.88 -43.59 12.22
CA GLU A 623 -3.32 -43.50 12.51
C GLU A 623 -3.76 -42.05 12.54
N LEU A 624 -4.97 -41.79 12.04
CA LEU A 624 -5.73 -40.56 12.28
C LEU A 624 -6.76 -40.82 13.39
N SER A 625 -6.57 -40.20 14.55
CA SER A 625 -7.46 -40.31 15.71
C SER A 625 -8.18 -39.00 16.00
N GLY A 626 -9.42 -39.08 16.50
CA GLY A 626 -10.26 -37.91 16.75
C GLY A 626 -10.88 -37.32 15.47
N ARG A 627 -11.51 -36.14 15.60
CA ARG A 627 -12.26 -35.46 14.53
C ARG A 627 -12.15 -33.95 14.65
N PHE A 628 -12.32 -33.25 13.52
CA PHE A 628 -12.53 -31.81 13.53
C PHE A 628 -13.85 -31.51 14.25
N GLY A 629 -13.92 -30.35 14.88
CA GLY A 629 -15.14 -29.79 15.46
C GLY A 629 -15.95 -29.09 14.37
N PRO A 630 -16.26 -27.78 14.53
CA PRO A 630 -17.01 -27.06 13.51
C PRO A 630 -16.20 -26.89 12.22
N ILE A 631 -16.91 -26.91 11.09
CA ILE A 631 -16.39 -26.42 9.80
C ILE A 631 -16.88 -24.99 9.64
N GLN A 632 -15.96 -24.05 9.52
CA GLN A 632 -16.23 -22.66 9.20
C GLN A 632 -16.08 -22.45 7.69
N SER A 633 -17.17 -22.09 7.03
CA SER A 633 -17.22 -21.74 5.61
C SER A 633 -18.32 -20.72 5.35
N ASP A 634 -18.20 -19.95 4.28
CA ASP A 634 -19.20 -18.96 3.84
C ASP A 634 -20.04 -19.42 2.64
N PHE A 635 -19.89 -20.67 2.18
CA PHE A 635 -20.62 -21.20 1.03
C PHE A 635 -22.15 -21.09 1.21
N ALA A 636 -22.81 -20.50 0.21
CA ALA A 636 -24.27 -20.48 0.14
C ALA A 636 -24.85 -21.82 -0.33
N PHE A 637 -24.16 -22.46 -1.26
CA PHE A 637 -24.71 -23.56 -2.06
C PHE A 637 -24.02 -24.90 -1.83
N LEU A 638 -22.91 -24.92 -1.11
CA LEU A 638 -22.16 -26.13 -0.80
C LEU A 638 -22.27 -26.43 0.69
N THR A 639 -22.39 -27.71 1.03
CA THR A 639 -22.25 -28.21 2.38
C THR A 639 -20.91 -28.95 2.48
N PRO A 640 -19.91 -28.37 3.15
CA PRO A 640 -18.69 -29.08 3.46
C PRO A 640 -18.97 -30.28 4.36
N THR A 641 -18.45 -31.43 3.98
CA THR A 641 -18.52 -32.65 4.77
C THR A 641 -17.15 -33.30 4.88
N LEU A 642 -16.89 -33.99 5.99
CA LEU A 642 -15.63 -34.68 6.22
C LEU A 642 -15.86 -36.18 6.30
N SER A 643 -15.10 -36.90 5.49
CA SER A 643 -14.97 -38.36 5.59
C SER A 643 -13.61 -38.72 6.20
N TYR A 644 -13.61 -39.77 7.02
CA TYR A 644 -12.44 -40.21 7.77
C TYR A 644 -12.15 -41.67 7.43
N GLY A 645 -10.95 -41.93 6.94
CA GLY A 645 -10.35 -43.27 6.88
C GLY A 645 -9.44 -43.49 8.09
N ALA A 646 -8.79 -44.66 8.14
CA ALA A 646 -7.83 -44.98 9.20
C ALA A 646 -6.66 -43.97 9.26
N ASN A 647 -6.28 -43.39 8.12
CA ASN A 647 -5.07 -42.58 7.95
C ASN A 647 -5.31 -41.24 7.25
N GLN A 648 -6.56 -40.86 6.95
CA GLN A 648 -6.84 -39.68 6.14
C GLN A 648 -8.15 -39.00 6.50
N ALA A 649 -8.18 -37.67 6.39
CA ALA A 649 -9.39 -36.87 6.41
C ALA A 649 -9.57 -36.21 5.04
N THR A 650 -10.73 -36.43 4.44
CA THR A 650 -11.08 -35.90 3.12
C THR A 650 -12.29 -35.00 3.23
N LEU A 651 -12.14 -33.76 2.78
CA LEU A 651 -13.22 -32.79 2.63
C LEU A 651 -13.94 -33.05 1.31
N SER A 652 -15.27 -33.14 1.36
CA SER A 652 -16.11 -33.20 0.18
C SER A 652 -17.10 -32.05 0.19
N LEU A 653 -17.20 -31.33 -0.93
CA LEU A 653 -18.10 -30.21 -1.10
C LEU A 653 -19.33 -30.63 -1.90
N ALA A 654 -20.38 -31.08 -1.22
CA ALA A 654 -21.64 -31.46 -1.89
C ALA A 654 -22.52 -30.23 -2.12
N ARG A 655 -23.25 -30.21 -3.23
CA ARG A 655 -24.33 -29.22 -3.43
C ARG A 655 -25.41 -29.44 -2.38
N ASN A 656 -25.80 -28.36 -1.70
CA ASN A 656 -26.89 -28.36 -0.73
C ASN A 656 -28.25 -28.16 -1.42
N GLY A 657 -29.34 -28.17 -0.65
CA GLY A 657 -30.71 -28.02 -1.18
C GLY A 657 -31.17 -26.59 -1.50
N VAL A 658 -30.33 -25.57 -1.30
CA VAL A 658 -30.68 -24.16 -1.58
C VAL A 658 -30.64 -23.95 -3.09
N ALA A 659 -31.74 -23.57 -3.73
CA ALA A 659 -31.73 -23.29 -5.17
C ALA A 659 -31.07 -21.93 -5.45
N PHE A 660 -30.48 -21.74 -6.63
CA PHE A 660 -29.92 -20.43 -6.99
C PHE A 660 -30.97 -19.32 -6.95
N ALA A 661 -32.20 -19.62 -7.39
CA ALA A 661 -33.31 -18.68 -7.39
C ALA A 661 -33.76 -18.25 -5.98
N ASP A 662 -33.40 -18.99 -4.91
CA ASP A 662 -33.75 -18.61 -3.54
C ASP A 662 -32.99 -17.37 -3.07
N LEU A 663 -31.80 -17.11 -3.65
CA LEU A 663 -30.97 -15.94 -3.37
C LEU A 663 -31.13 -14.82 -4.42
N ALA A 664 -32.11 -14.92 -5.31
CA ALA A 664 -32.41 -13.92 -6.32
C ALA A 664 -33.70 -13.15 -5.99
N GLU A 665 -33.72 -11.86 -6.33
CA GLU A 665 -34.86 -10.96 -6.13
C GLU A 665 -35.42 -10.46 -7.47
N GLY A 666 -36.74 -10.41 -7.61
CA GLY A 666 -37.40 -10.03 -8.87
C GLY A 666 -37.45 -11.18 -9.89
N ARG A 667 -38.41 -11.10 -10.81
CA ARG A 667 -38.70 -12.18 -11.76
C ARG A 667 -37.52 -12.52 -12.67
N ASN A 668 -36.86 -11.50 -13.22
CA ASN A 668 -35.75 -11.69 -14.16
C ASN A 668 -34.51 -12.33 -13.51
N ALA A 669 -34.11 -11.85 -12.33
CA ALA A 669 -32.98 -12.45 -11.61
C ALA A 669 -33.28 -13.90 -11.20
N ARG A 670 -34.51 -14.19 -10.76
CA ARG A 670 -34.94 -15.55 -10.43
C ARG A 670 -34.98 -16.46 -11.66
N ALA A 671 -35.43 -15.95 -12.81
CA ALA A 671 -35.44 -16.70 -14.07
C ALA A 671 -34.01 -17.03 -14.53
N ALA A 672 -33.10 -16.05 -14.53
CA ALA A 672 -31.70 -16.26 -14.85
C ALA A 672 -31.01 -17.22 -13.87
N ALA A 673 -31.26 -17.05 -12.56
CA ALA A 673 -30.72 -17.93 -11.53
C ALA A 673 -31.21 -19.38 -11.71
N ALA A 674 -32.51 -19.59 -11.98
CA ALA A 674 -33.07 -20.91 -12.25
C ALA A 674 -32.57 -21.53 -13.57
N GLY A 675 -32.38 -20.71 -14.61
CA GLY A 675 -31.77 -21.13 -15.87
C GLY A 675 -30.33 -21.61 -15.66
N LEU A 676 -29.53 -20.84 -14.92
CA LEU A 676 -28.16 -21.22 -14.59
C LEU A 676 -28.13 -22.49 -13.73
N ASP A 677 -28.96 -22.60 -12.68
CA ASP A 677 -28.99 -23.78 -11.80
C ASP A 677 -29.27 -25.07 -12.59
N ARG A 678 -30.13 -25.00 -13.61
CA ARG A 678 -30.46 -26.13 -14.49
C ARG A 678 -29.39 -26.42 -15.55
N ALA A 679 -28.52 -25.47 -15.89
CA ALA A 679 -27.35 -25.74 -16.73
C ALA A 679 -26.35 -26.69 -16.05
N GLY A 680 -26.32 -26.67 -14.72
CA GLY A 680 -25.59 -27.62 -13.90
C GLY A 680 -24.07 -27.53 -13.99
N ALA A 681 -23.38 -28.50 -13.38
CA ALA A 681 -21.93 -28.49 -13.15
C ALA A 681 -21.05 -28.50 -14.42
N GLY A 682 -21.63 -28.79 -15.59
CA GLY A 682 -20.93 -28.66 -16.87
C GLY A 682 -20.69 -27.19 -17.28
N ASN A 683 -21.42 -26.25 -16.69
CA ASN A 683 -21.33 -24.83 -17.00
C ASN A 683 -20.28 -24.12 -16.11
N ALA A 684 -19.40 -23.33 -16.72
CA ALA A 684 -18.30 -22.66 -16.02
C ALA A 684 -18.80 -21.62 -15.00
N LEU A 685 -19.80 -20.81 -15.35
CA LEU A 685 -20.39 -19.83 -14.44
C LEU A 685 -21.13 -20.52 -13.29
N TRP A 686 -21.81 -21.64 -13.55
CA TRP A 686 -22.45 -22.42 -12.50
C TRP A 686 -21.43 -22.85 -11.44
N ASN A 687 -20.24 -23.32 -11.86
CA ASN A 687 -19.20 -23.75 -10.93
C ASN A 687 -18.71 -22.62 -10.02
N GLN A 688 -18.50 -21.43 -10.60
CA GLN A 688 -18.08 -20.25 -9.83
C GLN A 688 -19.16 -19.78 -8.84
N VAL A 689 -20.42 -19.73 -9.29
CA VAL A 689 -21.55 -19.30 -8.44
C VAL A 689 -21.82 -20.31 -7.34
N ALA A 690 -21.77 -21.61 -7.63
CA ALA A 690 -21.96 -22.66 -6.62
C ALA A 690 -20.91 -22.58 -5.50
N ALA A 691 -19.69 -22.15 -5.81
CA ALA A 691 -18.60 -22.03 -4.84
C ALA A 691 -18.60 -20.72 -4.02
N THR A 692 -19.58 -19.82 -4.23
CA THR A 692 -19.59 -18.49 -3.59
C THR A 692 -20.48 -18.42 -2.34
N ASN A 693 -20.45 -17.26 -1.68
CA ASN A 693 -21.32 -16.94 -0.55
C ASN A 693 -22.62 -16.26 -0.99
N ALA A 694 -23.55 -16.07 -0.06
CA ALA A 694 -24.90 -15.61 -0.38
C ALA A 694 -24.93 -14.20 -0.99
N ALA A 695 -24.03 -13.32 -0.53
CA ALA A 695 -23.92 -11.95 -1.02
C ALA A 695 -23.41 -11.93 -2.49
N GLY A 696 -22.33 -12.66 -2.78
CA GLY A 696 -21.78 -12.75 -4.13
C GLY A 696 -22.75 -13.38 -5.13
N ALA A 697 -23.53 -14.37 -4.67
CA ALA A 697 -24.58 -15.00 -5.47
C ALA A 697 -25.70 -14.03 -5.81
N GLY A 698 -26.26 -13.36 -4.79
CA GLY A 698 -27.37 -12.42 -4.97
C GLY A 698 -27.03 -11.28 -5.92
N SER A 699 -25.84 -10.68 -5.80
CA SER A 699 -25.40 -9.63 -6.73
C SER A 699 -25.22 -10.13 -8.17
N THR A 700 -24.74 -11.36 -8.32
CA THR A 700 -24.54 -12.00 -9.64
C THR A 700 -25.89 -12.23 -10.32
N PHE A 701 -26.87 -12.80 -9.63
CA PHE A 701 -28.21 -13.02 -10.20
C PHE A 701 -28.91 -11.71 -10.55
N GLN A 702 -28.76 -10.68 -9.72
CA GLN A 702 -29.33 -9.36 -9.98
C GLN A 702 -28.75 -8.70 -11.23
N SER A 703 -27.50 -9.02 -11.56
CA SER A 703 -26.84 -8.59 -12.80
C SER A 703 -27.30 -9.43 -13.99
N LEU A 704 -27.36 -10.76 -13.86
CA LEU A 704 -27.81 -11.66 -14.93
C LEU A 704 -29.26 -11.44 -15.35
N GLY A 705 -30.11 -10.95 -14.43
CA GLY A 705 -31.49 -10.56 -14.71
C GLY A 705 -31.66 -9.28 -15.55
N ASN A 706 -30.63 -8.84 -16.27
CA ASN A 706 -30.68 -7.64 -17.11
C ASN A 706 -31.54 -7.86 -18.38
N GLU A 707 -32.55 -7.00 -18.55
CA GLU A 707 -33.66 -7.12 -19.48
C GLU A 707 -33.50 -6.38 -20.81
N LEU A 708 -32.29 -5.93 -21.15
CA LEU A 708 -32.03 -5.05 -22.29
C LEU A 708 -32.69 -5.53 -23.59
N HIS A 709 -32.44 -6.77 -24.00
CA HIS A 709 -32.98 -7.31 -25.26
C HIS A 709 -34.51 -7.40 -25.29
N ALA A 710 -35.14 -7.76 -24.17
CA ALA A 710 -36.60 -7.78 -24.08
C ALA A 710 -37.17 -6.36 -24.18
N SER A 711 -36.51 -5.38 -23.55
CA SER A 711 -36.93 -3.97 -23.61
C SER A 711 -36.72 -3.35 -24.98
N THR A 712 -35.68 -3.76 -25.73
CA THR A 712 -35.48 -3.35 -27.13
C THR A 712 -36.66 -3.74 -28.01
N LYS A 713 -37.23 -4.95 -27.84
CA LYS A 713 -38.42 -5.40 -28.59
C LYS A 713 -39.61 -4.47 -28.38
N THR A 714 -39.80 -3.96 -27.16
CA THR A 714 -40.85 -2.97 -26.82
C THR A 714 -40.76 -1.74 -27.72
N VAL A 715 -39.56 -1.17 -27.84
CA VAL A 715 -39.32 0.05 -28.60
C VAL A 715 -39.45 -0.21 -30.10
N LEU A 716 -38.95 -1.33 -30.63
CA LEU A 716 -39.10 -1.67 -32.05
C LEU A 716 -40.58 -1.84 -32.44
N VAL A 717 -41.39 -2.49 -31.59
CA VAL A 717 -42.83 -2.64 -31.81
C VAL A 717 -43.56 -1.29 -31.71
N GLU A 718 -43.29 -0.49 -30.67
CA GLU A 718 -43.93 0.83 -30.51
C GLU A 718 -43.53 1.79 -31.66
N ASN A 719 -42.25 1.83 -32.06
CA ASN A 719 -41.75 2.69 -33.14
C ASN A 719 -42.28 2.32 -34.53
N SER A 720 -42.81 1.11 -34.73
CA SER A 720 -43.54 0.76 -35.95
C SER A 720 -44.68 1.75 -36.25
N ARG A 721 -45.19 2.43 -35.21
CA ARG A 721 -46.20 3.48 -35.36
C ARG A 721 -45.71 4.66 -36.19
N LEU A 722 -44.44 5.05 -36.11
CA LEU A 722 -43.92 6.26 -36.78
C LEU A 722 -44.11 6.18 -38.30
N VAL A 723 -43.83 5.00 -38.89
CA VAL A 723 -44.03 4.75 -40.32
C VAL A 723 -45.52 4.64 -40.68
N ARG A 724 -46.32 3.99 -39.83
CA ARG A 724 -47.78 3.88 -39.99
C ARG A 724 -48.46 5.25 -39.98
N THR A 725 -48.08 6.09 -39.03
CA THR A 725 -48.54 7.45 -38.81
C THR A 725 -48.26 8.30 -40.05
N ALA A 726 -47.02 8.33 -40.54
CA ALA A 726 -46.66 9.06 -41.77
C ALA A 726 -47.49 8.64 -43.01
N MET A 727 -47.69 7.33 -43.22
CA MET A 727 -48.56 6.83 -44.30
C MET A 727 -50.02 7.24 -44.11
N SER A 728 -50.51 7.18 -42.87
CA SER A 728 -51.91 7.52 -42.55
C SER A 728 -52.17 9.01 -42.72
N ASP A 729 -51.24 9.88 -42.37
CA ASP A 729 -51.38 11.33 -42.61
C ASP A 729 -51.33 11.67 -44.07
N ARG A 730 -50.42 11.02 -44.81
CA ARG A 730 -50.32 11.25 -46.24
C ARG A 730 -51.64 10.88 -46.93
N LEU A 731 -52.27 9.78 -46.52
CA LEU A 731 -53.59 9.40 -47.02
C LEU A 731 -54.70 10.33 -46.52
N SER A 732 -54.63 10.83 -45.28
CA SER A 732 -55.60 11.78 -44.72
C SER A 732 -55.60 13.11 -45.48
N ASP A 733 -54.42 13.65 -45.75
CA ASP A 733 -54.21 14.79 -46.64
C ASP A 733 -54.86 14.57 -48.01
N ALA A 734 -54.62 13.39 -48.57
CA ALA A 734 -55.08 13.05 -49.91
C ALA A 734 -56.59 12.88 -50.04
N GLN A 735 -57.26 12.47 -48.95
CA GLN A 735 -58.70 12.19 -48.89
C GLN A 735 -59.53 13.40 -48.41
N SER A 736 -58.88 14.51 -48.04
CA SER A 736 -59.57 15.73 -47.64
C SER A 736 -60.23 16.42 -48.85
N GLU A 737 -61.53 16.20 -49.05
CA GLU A 737 -62.30 16.94 -50.08
C GLU A 737 -62.90 18.20 -49.47
N LEU A 738 -62.28 19.34 -49.75
CA LEU A 738 -62.97 20.63 -49.72
C LEU A 738 -62.96 21.24 -51.13
N PRO A 739 -64.00 22.00 -51.50
CA PRO A 739 -64.14 22.55 -52.84
C PRO A 739 -62.90 23.32 -53.29
N SER A 740 -62.51 23.05 -54.54
CA SER A 740 -61.28 23.43 -55.26
C SER A 740 -60.95 24.93 -55.35
N SER A 741 -61.68 25.81 -54.65
CA SER A 741 -61.41 27.25 -54.60
C SER A 741 -60.43 27.66 -53.49
N SER A 742 -60.13 26.77 -52.54
CA SER A 742 -59.28 27.07 -51.38
C SER A 742 -57.91 26.41 -51.55
N GLY A 743 -57.07 26.93 -52.45
CA GLY A 743 -55.83 26.29 -52.97
C GLY A 743 -54.71 25.92 -51.98
N ILE A 744 -55.00 25.33 -50.81
CA ILE A 744 -54.05 24.60 -49.94
C ILE A 744 -54.41 23.11 -49.84
N GLN A 745 -55.69 22.73 -49.81
CA GLN A 745 -56.06 21.31 -49.88
C GLN A 745 -55.96 20.72 -51.29
N GLY A 746 -56.03 21.56 -52.34
CA GLY A 746 -55.72 21.16 -53.71
C GLY A 746 -54.26 20.74 -53.92
N LEU A 747 -53.39 20.94 -52.92
CA LEU A 747 -51.96 20.69 -52.98
C LEU A 747 -51.53 19.41 -52.26
N ALA A 748 -52.30 18.99 -51.26
CA ALA A 748 -52.11 17.73 -50.57
C ALA A 748 -53.02 16.60 -51.09
N GLY A 749 -54.13 16.91 -51.80
CA GLY A 749 -55.11 15.90 -52.23
C GLY A 749 -55.69 16.04 -53.64
N SER A 750 -54.99 16.68 -54.58
CA SER A 750 -55.43 16.72 -56.00
C SER A 750 -55.69 15.31 -56.55
N ARG A 751 -56.95 15.00 -56.91
CA ARG A 751 -57.36 13.72 -57.54
C ARG A 751 -56.67 13.42 -58.89
N GLU A 752 -55.88 14.34 -59.42
CA GLU A 752 -55.38 14.30 -60.81
C GLU A 752 -53.85 14.23 -60.93
N ARG A 753 -53.07 14.41 -59.85
CA ARG A 753 -51.60 14.46 -59.92
C ARG A 753 -50.88 13.62 -58.87
N GLY A 754 -49.68 13.18 -59.24
CA GLY A 754 -48.73 12.53 -58.35
C GLY A 754 -48.04 13.51 -57.42
N LEU A 755 -47.54 12.99 -56.30
CA LEU A 755 -46.87 13.78 -55.26
C LEU A 755 -45.64 13.02 -54.74
N VAL A 756 -44.59 13.77 -54.44
CA VAL A 756 -43.43 13.30 -53.64
C VAL A 756 -43.44 14.07 -52.33
N TRP A 757 -43.24 13.37 -51.22
CA TRP A 757 -43.15 13.96 -49.90
C TRP A 757 -41.91 13.46 -49.16
N THR A 758 -41.44 14.29 -48.23
CA THR A 758 -40.34 13.98 -47.33
C THR A 758 -40.73 14.40 -45.93
N GLN A 759 -40.54 13.53 -44.95
CA GLN A 759 -40.87 13.77 -43.55
C GLN A 759 -39.66 13.49 -42.67
N ALA A 760 -39.20 14.51 -41.96
CA ALA A 760 -38.26 14.36 -40.86
C ALA A 760 -39.05 14.13 -39.57
N LEU A 761 -38.61 13.19 -38.75
CA LEU A 761 -39.26 12.87 -37.48
C LEU A 761 -38.25 12.74 -36.34
N GLY A 762 -38.68 13.11 -35.14
CA GLY A 762 -38.00 12.87 -33.88
C GLY A 762 -39.00 12.39 -32.83
N ALA A 763 -38.68 11.30 -32.14
CA ALA A 763 -39.54 10.67 -31.14
C ALA A 763 -38.80 10.41 -29.84
N TRP A 764 -39.53 10.49 -28.73
CA TRP A 764 -39.07 10.24 -27.38
C TRP A 764 -40.05 9.33 -26.67
N GLY A 765 -39.56 8.21 -26.14
CA GLY A 765 -40.33 7.24 -25.36
C GLY A 765 -39.84 7.17 -23.93
N HIS A 766 -40.78 7.01 -23.00
CA HIS A 766 -40.49 6.69 -21.61
C HIS A 766 -41.45 5.64 -21.09
N ASN A 767 -40.91 4.53 -20.57
CA ASN A 767 -41.66 3.49 -19.87
C ASN A 767 -41.21 3.45 -18.41
N ASP A 768 -42.15 3.60 -17.48
CA ASP A 768 -41.89 3.50 -16.05
C ASP A 768 -41.52 2.06 -15.67
N GLY A 769 -40.49 1.93 -14.82
CA GLY A 769 -40.02 0.63 -14.31
C GLY A 769 -41.08 -0.06 -13.44
N SER A 770 -41.21 -1.38 -13.61
CA SER A 770 -42.10 -2.24 -12.82
C SER A 770 -41.32 -3.00 -11.75
N HIS A 771 -41.95 -3.94 -11.03
CA HIS A 771 -41.22 -4.85 -10.15
C HIS A 771 -40.21 -5.73 -10.92
N ASP A 772 -40.49 -6.00 -12.19
CA ASP A 772 -39.78 -7.02 -12.98
C ASP A 772 -38.89 -6.44 -14.09
N ALA A 773 -39.02 -5.15 -14.41
CA ALA A 773 -38.25 -4.48 -15.46
C ALA A 773 -37.94 -3.04 -15.05
N SER A 774 -36.76 -2.54 -15.41
CA SER A 774 -36.33 -1.16 -15.13
C SER A 774 -37.07 -0.16 -16.01
N SER A 775 -36.95 1.13 -15.67
CA SER A 775 -37.45 2.18 -16.55
C SER A 775 -36.60 2.27 -17.81
N LEU A 776 -37.26 2.50 -18.95
CA LEU A 776 -36.67 2.53 -20.28
C LEU A 776 -36.91 3.90 -20.90
N ASP A 777 -35.85 4.51 -21.43
CA ASP A 777 -35.95 5.67 -22.32
C ASP A 777 -35.59 5.27 -23.75
N SER A 778 -36.26 5.87 -24.72
CA SER A 778 -35.91 5.74 -26.13
C SER A 778 -35.93 7.08 -26.84
N HIS A 779 -35.03 7.22 -27.82
CA HIS A 779 -34.91 8.41 -28.65
C HIS A 779 -34.77 7.95 -30.10
N SER A 780 -35.74 8.28 -30.95
CA SER A 780 -35.69 7.92 -32.36
C SER A 780 -35.65 9.16 -33.23
N ARG A 781 -34.93 9.09 -34.34
CA ARG A 781 -34.89 10.13 -35.37
C ARG A 781 -34.85 9.48 -36.73
N GLY A 782 -35.45 10.11 -37.73
CA GLY A 782 -35.43 9.53 -39.07
C GLY A 782 -35.90 10.47 -40.16
N LEU A 783 -35.72 10.01 -41.38
CA LEU A 783 -36.19 10.65 -42.60
C LEU A 783 -36.94 9.62 -43.44
N LEU A 784 -38.19 9.94 -43.77
CA LEU A 784 -39.04 9.16 -44.66
C LEU A 784 -39.23 9.92 -45.98
N ILE A 785 -39.13 9.24 -47.10
CA ILE A 785 -39.38 9.78 -48.44
C ILE A 785 -40.40 8.88 -49.10
N GLY A 786 -41.51 9.47 -49.56
CA GLY A 786 -42.56 8.72 -50.22
C GLY A 786 -43.07 9.40 -51.48
N SER A 787 -43.78 8.62 -52.28
CA SER A 787 -44.52 9.12 -53.42
C SER A 787 -45.80 8.34 -53.61
N ASP A 788 -46.80 9.00 -54.18
CA ASP A 788 -48.09 8.39 -54.48
C ASP A 788 -48.73 9.01 -55.71
N VAL A 789 -49.56 8.21 -56.38
CA VAL A 789 -50.29 8.59 -57.59
C VAL A 789 -51.77 8.21 -57.46
N PRO A 790 -52.68 9.02 -58.03
CA PRO A 790 -54.08 8.64 -58.17
C PRO A 790 -54.23 7.57 -59.27
N LEU A 791 -55.22 6.69 -59.10
CA LEU A 791 -55.67 5.68 -60.06
C LEU A 791 -57.14 5.91 -60.41
N ASP A 792 -57.58 5.31 -61.52
CA ASP A 792 -58.99 5.34 -61.94
C ASP A 792 -59.92 4.80 -60.85
N GLY A 793 -61.07 5.44 -60.67
CA GLY A 793 -62.06 5.06 -59.66
C GLY A 793 -61.80 5.62 -58.26
N GLY A 794 -60.88 6.58 -58.08
CA GLY A 794 -60.68 7.35 -56.84
C GLY A 794 -59.60 6.81 -55.90
N TRP A 795 -58.96 5.69 -56.27
CA TRP A 795 -57.90 5.09 -55.46
C TRP A 795 -56.63 5.93 -55.52
N ARG A 796 -55.88 5.98 -54.44
CA ARG A 796 -54.52 6.50 -54.41
C ARG A 796 -53.60 5.43 -53.85
N VAL A 797 -52.49 5.19 -54.55
CA VAL A 797 -51.50 4.17 -54.18
C VAL A 797 -50.13 4.82 -54.14
N GLY A 798 -49.36 4.50 -53.12
CA GLY A 798 -48.03 5.03 -52.92
C GLY A 798 -47.10 4.06 -52.22
N GLY A 799 -45.83 4.44 -52.25
CA GLY A 799 -44.77 3.78 -51.51
C GLY A 799 -43.92 4.78 -50.75
N LEU A 800 -43.15 4.28 -49.78
CA LEU A 800 -42.12 5.04 -49.09
C LEU A 800 -40.88 4.18 -48.87
N VAL A 801 -39.76 4.88 -48.75
CA VAL A 801 -38.52 4.37 -48.19
C VAL A 801 -38.08 5.31 -47.06
N GLY A 802 -37.33 4.80 -46.10
CA GLY A 802 -36.85 5.64 -45.01
C GLY A 802 -35.64 5.06 -44.32
N PHE A 803 -34.93 5.92 -43.60
CA PHE A 803 -33.85 5.53 -42.70
C PHE A 803 -34.02 6.23 -41.37
N GLY A 804 -33.63 5.55 -40.29
CA GLY A 804 -33.77 6.02 -38.93
C GLY A 804 -32.66 5.52 -38.04
N HIS A 805 -32.56 6.14 -36.87
CA HIS A 805 -31.69 5.71 -35.79
C HIS A 805 -32.47 5.81 -34.48
N THR A 806 -32.36 4.79 -33.65
CA THR A 806 -33.00 4.72 -32.34
C THR A 806 -31.96 4.41 -31.27
N ASP A 807 -31.88 5.25 -30.24
CA ASP A 807 -31.07 5.04 -29.04
C ASP A 807 -31.98 4.62 -27.86
N LEU A 808 -31.55 3.65 -27.06
CA LEU A 808 -32.29 3.07 -25.94
C LEU A 808 -31.40 2.95 -24.70
N ASP A 809 -31.92 3.35 -23.53
CA ASP A 809 -31.21 3.27 -22.26
C ASP A 809 -32.08 2.71 -21.13
N LEU A 810 -31.56 1.73 -20.38
CA LEU A 810 -32.18 1.24 -19.14
C LEU A 810 -31.69 2.07 -17.94
N ARG A 811 -32.55 2.92 -17.36
CA ARG A 811 -32.14 3.71 -16.19
C ARG A 811 -31.97 2.84 -14.95
N GLY A 812 -30.87 3.05 -14.23
CA GLY A 812 -30.57 2.35 -12.98
C GLY A 812 -30.00 0.93 -13.16
N LYS A 813 -29.82 0.50 -14.41
CA LYS A 813 -29.11 -0.74 -14.80
C LYS A 813 -28.03 -0.41 -15.82
N SER A 814 -27.09 -1.32 -15.98
CA SER A 814 -25.98 -1.18 -16.93
C SER A 814 -26.35 -1.81 -18.28
N GLY A 815 -27.18 -1.14 -19.08
CA GLY A 815 -27.56 -1.62 -20.41
C GLY A 815 -28.09 -0.51 -21.33
N SER A 816 -27.57 -0.43 -22.55
CA SER A 816 -28.04 0.45 -23.62
C SER A 816 -28.02 -0.28 -24.95
N ALA A 817 -28.83 0.15 -25.91
CA ALA A 817 -28.83 -0.37 -27.25
C ALA A 817 -29.05 0.76 -28.25
N ASP A 818 -28.48 0.61 -29.45
CA ASP A 818 -28.77 1.46 -30.58
C ASP A 818 -29.24 0.61 -31.77
N SER A 819 -30.12 1.17 -32.59
CA SER A 819 -30.68 0.51 -33.77
C SER A 819 -30.59 1.42 -34.98
N THR A 820 -29.99 0.92 -36.06
CA THR A 820 -30.06 1.54 -37.39
C THR A 820 -31.22 0.93 -38.15
N ASP A 821 -32.17 1.77 -38.57
CA ASP A 821 -33.46 1.34 -39.07
C ASP A 821 -33.62 1.69 -40.56
N TYR A 822 -34.06 0.72 -41.38
CA TYR A 822 -34.40 0.93 -42.79
C TYR A 822 -35.86 0.56 -43.03
N HIS A 823 -36.64 1.45 -43.62
CA HIS A 823 -38.07 1.28 -43.79
C HIS A 823 -38.46 1.16 -45.26
N LEU A 824 -39.37 0.22 -45.56
CA LEU A 824 -40.07 0.11 -46.84
C LEU A 824 -41.56 0.03 -46.56
N GLY A 825 -42.36 0.89 -47.19
CA GLY A 825 -43.80 0.91 -46.99
C GLY A 825 -44.56 1.02 -48.30
N LEU A 826 -45.75 0.43 -48.33
CA LEU A 826 -46.76 0.55 -49.37
C LEU A 826 -48.07 0.94 -48.73
N TYR A 827 -48.79 1.88 -49.33
CA TYR A 827 -50.06 2.36 -48.82
C TYR A 827 -51.06 2.63 -49.93
N ALA A 828 -52.34 2.43 -49.62
CA ALA A 828 -53.43 2.69 -50.52
C ALA A 828 -54.61 3.30 -49.75
N GLY A 829 -55.32 4.22 -50.38
CA GLY A 829 -56.51 4.82 -49.79
C GLY A 829 -57.57 5.15 -50.81
N GLN A 830 -58.82 5.20 -50.35
CA GLN A 830 -60.00 5.48 -51.15
C GLN A 830 -61.05 6.24 -50.33
N GLN A 831 -61.77 7.15 -50.97
CA GLN A 831 -62.85 7.94 -50.39
C GLN A 831 -64.14 7.73 -51.20
N TRP A 832 -65.18 7.21 -50.54
CA TRP A 832 -66.54 7.07 -51.09
C TRP A 832 -67.50 8.00 -50.36
N ASP A 833 -67.78 9.18 -50.92
CA ASP A 833 -68.56 10.25 -50.26
C ASP A 833 -68.05 10.55 -48.83
N ALA A 834 -68.77 10.06 -47.82
CA ALA A 834 -68.43 10.23 -46.41
C ALA A 834 -67.50 9.13 -45.88
N LEU A 835 -67.44 7.96 -46.50
CA LEU A 835 -66.65 6.82 -46.01
C LEU A 835 -65.24 6.82 -46.58
N SER A 836 -64.22 6.80 -45.71
CA SER A 836 -62.81 6.69 -46.08
C SER A 836 -62.24 5.32 -45.69
N LEU A 837 -61.43 4.73 -46.57
CA LEU A 837 -60.62 3.56 -46.28
C LEU A 837 -59.13 3.90 -46.48
N LYS A 838 -58.30 3.50 -45.52
CA LYS A 838 -56.83 3.54 -45.61
C LYS A 838 -56.28 2.17 -45.32
N LEU A 839 -55.29 1.75 -46.09
CA LEU A 839 -54.60 0.48 -45.97
C LEU A 839 -53.10 0.72 -46.08
N GLY A 840 -52.30 -0.03 -45.31
CA GLY A 840 -50.87 0.00 -45.50
C GLY A 840 -50.15 -1.25 -45.00
N LEU A 841 -48.99 -1.49 -45.62
CA LEU A 841 -48.06 -2.56 -45.31
C LEU A 841 -46.67 -1.94 -45.21
N ALA A 842 -45.96 -2.20 -44.13
CA ALA A 842 -44.59 -1.75 -43.95
C ALA A 842 -43.70 -2.88 -43.43
N HIS A 843 -42.45 -2.86 -43.85
CA HIS A 843 -41.41 -3.70 -43.30
C HIS A 843 -40.21 -2.82 -42.93
N SER A 844 -39.65 -3.05 -41.75
CA SER A 844 -38.48 -2.34 -41.25
C SER A 844 -37.39 -3.34 -40.90
N TRP A 845 -36.19 -3.13 -41.45
CA TRP A 845 -34.99 -3.85 -41.04
C TRP A 845 -34.27 -3.04 -39.96
N HIS A 846 -33.80 -3.72 -38.93
CA HIS A 846 -33.14 -3.13 -37.76
C HIS A 846 -31.80 -3.81 -37.56
N GLN A 847 -30.73 -3.03 -37.53
CA GLN A 847 -29.41 -3.48 -37.11
C GLN A 847 -29.19 -3.00 -35.68
N VAL A 848 -29.19 -3.92 -34.71
CA VAL A 848 -29.14 -3.59 -33.29
C VAL A 848 -27.74 -3.85 -32.74
N GLU A 849 -27.12 -2.81 -32.18
CA GLU A 849 -25.91 -2.92 -31.38
C GLU A 849 -26.27 -2.71 -29.89
N ALA A 850 -26.18 -3.78 -29.10
CA ALA A 850 -26.48 -3.73 -27.67
C ALA A 850 -25.19 -3.68 -26.86
N ARG A 851 -25.20 -2.99 -25.71
CA ARG A 851 -24.06 -2.91 -24.78
C ARG A 851 -24.56 -3.05 -23.36
N ARG A 852 -24.04 -4.03 -22.61
CA ARG A 852 -24.37 -4.21 -21.18
C ARG A 852 -23.15 -4.61 -20.36
N ASN A 853 -23.10 -4.12 -19.11
CA ASN A 853 -22.05 -4.45 -18.15
C ASN A 853 -22.65 -5.24 -16.99
N LEU A 854 -22.19 -6.46 -16.77
CA LEU A 854 -22.72 -7.35 -15.74
C LEU A 854 -21.67 -7.55 -14.64
N ALA A 855 -22.04 -7.34 -13.38
CA ALA A 855 -21.16 -7.63 -12.26
C ALA A 855 -21.33 -9.10 -11.84
N ILE A 856 -20.35 -9.93 -12.17
CA ILE A 856 -20.32 -11.36 -11.87
C ILE A 856 -19.26 -11.61 -10.80
N LEU A 857 -19.68 -12.00 -9.59
CA LEU A 857 -18.79 -12.26 -8.45
C LEU A 857 -17.75 -11.14 -8.18
N GLY A 858 -18.16 -9.88 -8.33
CA GLY A 858 -17.30 -8.71 -8.13
C GLY A 858 -16.40 -8.34 -9.31
N THR A 859 -16.51 -9.05 -10.45
CA THR A 859 -15.80 -8.73 -11.70
C THR A 859 -16.78 -8.22 -12.76
N ASP A 860 -16.45 -7.10 -13.41
CA ASP A 860 -17.24 -6.55 -14.50
C ASP A 860 -17.04 -7.34 -15.81
N GLN A 861 -18.12 -7.88 -16.35
CA GLN A 861 -18.19 -8.52 -17.66
C GLN A 861 -18.83 -7.55 -18.65
N ARG A 862 -18.11 -7.21 -19.71
CA ARG A 862 -18.62 -6.34 -20.78
C ARG A 862 -19.12 -7.19 -21.93
N LEU A 863 -20.34 -6.93 -22.38
CA LEU A 863 -21.00 -7.60 -23.49
C LEU A 863 -21.43 -6.56 -24.51
N ALA A 864 -21.15 -6.82 -25.78
CA ALA A 864 -21.52 -5.95 -26.88
C ALA A 864 -21.99 -6.77 -28.10
N PRO A 865 -23.12 -7.50 -28.03
CA PRO A 865 -23.61 -8.27 -29.15
C PRO A 865 -24.25 -7.37 -30.22
N ASP A 866 -24.02 -7.71 -31.48
CA ASP A 866 -24.75 -7.21 -32.65
C ASP A 866 -25.71 -8.27 -33.19
N TYR A 867 -26.91 -7.86 -33.58
CA TYR A 867 -27.90 -8.75 -34.21
C TYR A 867 -28.91 -7.98 -35.06
N ASP A 868 -29.51 -8.69 -36.03
CA ASP A 868 -30.53 -8.15 -36.91
C ASP A 868 -31.95 -8.42 -36.37
N ALA A 869 -32.88 -7.53 -36.69
CA ALA A 869 -34.31 -7.72 -36.44
C ALA A 869 -35.16 -7.16 -37.60
N GLY A 870 -36.37 -7.67 -37.74
CA GLY A 870 -37.33 -7.27 -38.78
C GLY A 870 -38.71 -7.01 -38.21
N THR A 871 -39.25 -5.80 -38.38
CA THR A 871 -40.61 -5.44 -37.98
C THR A 871 -41.51 -5.34 -39.22
N THR A 872 -42.45 -6.26 -39.35
CA THR A 872 -43.49 -6.22 -40.38
C THR A 872 -44.80 -5.74 -39.79
N GLN A 873 -45.49 -4.86 -40.48
CA GLN A 873 -46.76 -4.32 -40.03
C GLN A 873 -47.77 -4.21 -41.17
N ALA A 874 -49.01 -4.63 -40.90
CA ALA A 874 -50.16 -4.38 -41.75
C ALA A 874 -51.22 -3.61 -40.96
N PHE A 875 -51.82 -2.58 -41.55
CA PHE A 875 -52.87 -1.81 -40.91
C PHE A 875 -53.98 -1.40 -41.88
N GLY A 876 -55.15 -1.13 -41.31
CA GLY A 876 -56.30 -0.58 -42.01
C GLY A 876 -57.13 0.32 -41.12
N GLU A 877 -57.67 1.39 -41.70
CA GLU A 877 -58.53 2.36 -41.02
C GLU A 877 -59.78 2.66 -41.85
N LEU A 878 -60.93 2.64 -41.18
CA LEU A 878 -62.20 3.08 -41.71
C LEU A 878 -62.65 4.33 -40.94
N ALA A 879 -63.01 5.41 -41.65
CA ALA A 879 -63.57 6.61 -41.03
C ALA A 879 -64.80 7.11 -41.78
N TYR A 880 -65.72 7.76 -41.06
CA TYR A 880 -66.96 8.29 -41.63
C TYR A 880 -67.05 9.81 -41.39
N ARG A 881 -66.95 10.61 -42.44
CA ARG A 881 -66.94 12.06 -42.40
C ARG A 881 -68.32 12.65 -42.12
N ILE A 882 -68.38 13.55 -41.16
CA ILE A 882 -69.54 14.35 -40.76
C ILE A 882 -69.15 15.83 -40.91
N GLU A 883 -69.85 16.54 -41.78
CA GLU A 883 -69.63 17.98 -41.96
C GLU A 883 -70.33 18.77 -40.86
N ALA A 884 -69.57 19.55 -40.09
CA ALA A 884 -70.04 20.37 -38.97
C ALA A 884 -69.57 21.83 -39.13
N GLY A 885 -70.17 22.55 -40.08
CA GLY A 885 -69.89 23.97 -40.32
C GLY A 885 -68.50 24.23 -40.90
N SER A 886 -67.59 24.81 -40.11
CA SER A 886 -66.19 25.04 -40.47
C SER A 886 -65.26 23.89 -40.06
N LEU A 887 -65.80 22.83 -39.45
CA LEU A 887 -65.07 21.64 -39.02
C LEU A 887 -65.60 20.39 -39.73
N ASN A 888 -64.69 19.48 -40.02
CA ASN A 888 -64.97 18.11 -40.44
C ASN A 888 -64.64 17.18 -39.28
N LEU A 889 -65.61 16.34 -38.92
CA LEU A 889 -65.49 15.35 -37.84
C LEU A 889 -65.54 13.96 -38.48
N SER A 890 -64.53 13.12 -38.27
CA SER A 890 -64.54 11.75 -38.79
C SER A 890 -64.26 10.74 -37.68
N PRO A 891 -65.31 10.17 -37.03
CA PRO A 891 -65.12 8.98 -36.20
C PRO A 891 -64.45 7.88 -37.03
N PHE A 892 -63.45 7.23 -36.45
CA PHE A 892 -62.69 6.18 -37.11
C PHE A 892 -62.46 4.96 -36.23
N ALA A 893 -62.26 3.83 -36.89
CA ALA A 893 -61.77 2.59 -36.31
C ALA A 893 -60.57 2.10 -37.13
N SER A 894 -59.47 1.83 -36.43
CA SER A 894 -58.21 1.39 -37.02
C SER A 894 -57.73 0.10 -36.36
N LEU A 895 -57.15 -0.79 -37.16
CA LEU A 895 -56.49 -2.01 -36.73
C LEU A 895 -55.08 -2.06 -37.31
N ALA A 896 -54.09 -2.37 -36.49
CA ALA A 896 -52.70 -2.58 -36.91
C ALA A 896 -52.14 -3.86 -36.28
N HIS A 897 -51.64 -4.77 -37.09
CA HIS A 897 -50.95 -5.98 -36.63
C HIS A 897 -49.45 -5.83 -36.90
N VAL A 898 -48.63 -6.04 -35.87
CA VAL A 898 -47.18 -5.88 -35.88
C VAL A 898 -46.54 -7.21 -35.51
N HIS A 899 -45.69 -7.71 -36.41
CA HIS A 899 -44.87 -8.90 -36.22
C HIS A 899 -43.41 -8.49 -36.19
N LEU A 900 -42.76 -8.70 -35.04
CA LEU A 900 -41.32 -8.48 -34.86
C LEU A 900 -40.62 -9.85 -34.83
N GLN A 901 -39.58 -10.02 -35.65
CA GLN A 901 -38.66 -11.14 -35.58
C GLN A 901 -37.26 -10.63 -35.20
N THR A 902 -36.64 -11.22 -34.18
CA THR A 902 -35.24 -10.95 -33.81
C THR A 902 -34.41 -12.18 -34.13
N ASP A 903 -33.31 -12.01 -34.87
CA ASP A 903 -32.40 -13.10 -35.16
C ASP A 903 -31.67 -13.59 -33.91
N GLY A 904 -31.11 -14.81 -33.99
CA GLY A 904 -30.37 -15.39 -32.88
C GLY A 904 -28.94 -14.86 -32.82
N PHE A 905 -28.39 -14.74 -31.61
CA PHE A 905 -27.03 -14.25 -31.35
C PHE A 905 -26.43 -14.86 -30.07
N HIS A 906 -25.12 -14.71 -29.89
CA HIS A 906 -24.41 -15.21 -28.72
C HIS A 906 -23.78 -14.09 -27.90
N GLU A 907 -23.73 -14.27 -26.59
CA GLU A 907 -23.05 -13.36 -25.66
C GLU A 907 -22.00 -14.11 -24.85
N ARG A 908 -20.73 -13.70 -24.96
CA ARG A 908 -19.61 -14.36 -24.29
C ARG A 908 -18.69 -13.36 -23.61
N SER A 909 -18.42 -13.59 -22.33
CA SER A 909 -17.44 -12.82 -21.55
C SER A 909 -17.01 -13.62 -20.31
N GLY A 910 -15.73 -13.95 -20.21
CA GLY A 910 -15.22 -14.77 -19.11
C GLY A 910 -15.90 -16.15 -19.03
N ALA A 911 -16.51 -16.45 -17.88
CA ALA A 911 -17.26 -17.70 -17.67
C ALA A 911 -18.73 -17.63 -18.15
N LEU A 912 -19.21 -16.46 -18.56
CA LEU A 912 -20.55 -16.26 -19.07
C LEU A 912 -20.59 -16.59 -20.57
N ASP A 913 -21.48 -17.52 -20.93
CA ASP A 913 -21.78 -17.93 -22.31
C ASP A 913 -23.30 -18.14 -22.42
N LEU A 914 -23.95 -17.24 -23.16
CA LEU A 914 -25.39 -17.20 -23.37
C LEU A 914 -25.70 -17.36 -24.87
N ASP A 915 -26.59 -18.29 -25.17
CA ASP A 915 -27.24 -18.43 -26.46
C ASP A 915 -28.59 -17.71 -26.44
N ASN A 916 -28.85 -16.88 -27.44
CA ASN A 916 -30.09 -16.14 -27.60
C ASN A 916 -30.73 -16.61 -28.91
N PRO A 917 -31.73 -17.51 -28.89
CA PRO A 917 -32.30 -18.06 -30.11
C PRO A 917 -33.15 -17.03 -30.85
N ARG A 918 -33.39 -17.27 -32.15
CA ARG A 918 -34.34 -16.47 -32.96
C ARG A 918 -35.74 -16.52 -32.36
N GLN A 919 -36.40 -15.37 -32.24
CA GLN A 919 -37.69 -15.24 -31.57
C GLN A 919 -38.63 -14.30 -32.34
N ASN A 920 -39.93 -14.51 -32.14
CA ASN A 920 -40.99 -13.67 -32.70
C ASN A 920 -41.79 -12.99 -31.59
N THR A 921 -42.39 -11.84 -31.88
CA THR A 921 -43.27 -11.09 -30.99
C THR A 921 -44.41 -10.49 -31.79
N ASP A 922 -45.65 -10.81 -31.42
CA ASP A 922 -46.85 -10.44 -32.17
C ASP A 922 -47.78 -9.55 -31.34
N VAL A 923 -48.03 -8.34 -31.83
CA VAL A 923 -48.88 -7.36 -31.15
C VAL A 923 -49.90 -6.79 -32.13
N THR A 924 -51.17 -6.77 -31.70
CA THR A 924 -52.25 -6.16 -32.48
C THR A 924 -52.80 -4.95 -31.75
N PHE A 925 -52.84 -3.81 -32.41
CA PHE A 925 -53.41 -2.58 -31.89
C PHE A 925 -54.76 -2.31 -32.56
N SER A 926 -55.77 -1.98 -31.75
CA SER A 926 -57.02 -1.39 -32.21
C SER A 926 -57.10 0.04 -31.71
N THR A 927 -57.53 0.97 -32.55
CA THR A 927 -57.73 2.37 -32.17
C THR A 927 -59.12 2.83 -32.57
N LEU A 928 -59.85 3.38 -31.61
CA LEU A 928 -61.13 4.04 -31.84
C LEU A 928 -60.95 5.52 -31.53
N GLY A 929 -61.35 6.39 -32.44
CA GLY A 929 -61.14 7.81 -32.22
C GLY A 929 -61.94 8.72 -33.13
N LEU A 930 -61.59 10.00 -33.08
CA LEU A 930 -62.20 11.07 -33.84
C LEU A 930 -61.11 11.91 -34.50
N HIS A 931 -61.15 12.02 -35.82
CA HIS A 931 -60.41 13.05 -36.55
C HIS A 931 -61.21 14.35 -36.55
N LEU A 932 -60.49 15.44 -36.32
CA LEU A 932 -60.99 16.81 -36.37
C LEU A 932 -60.12 17.54 -37.39
N ALA A 933 -60.71 18.17 -38.40
CA ALA A 933 -59.97 19.02 -39.32
C ALA A 933 -60.79 20.28 -39.63
N SER A 934 -60.16 21.45 -39.64
CA SER A 934 -60.86 22.67 -40.06
C SER A 934 -60.86 22.84 -41.57
N LYS A 935 -61.76 23.69 -42.07
CA LYS A 935 -61.59 24.31 -43.38
C LYS A 935 -60.35 25.24 -43.36
N PRO A 936 -59.71 25.52 -44.52
CA PRO A 936 -58.57 26.43 -44.59
C PRO A 936 -58.86 27.80 -43.95
N LEU A 937 -57.92 28.28 -43.12
CA LEU A 937 -58.03 29.52 -42.36
C LEU A 937 -57.09 30.61 -42.93
N GLY A 938 -57.62 31.82 -43.12
CA GLY A 938 -56.86 33.02 -43.55
C GLY A 938 -56.30 32.97 -44.97
N ASP A 939 -55.57 34.02 -45.37
CA ASP A 939 -54.95 34.15 -46.71
C ASP A 939 -53.84 33.11 -46.94
N TRP A 940 -53.19 32.69 -45.84
CA TRP A 940 -52.22 31.61 -45.80
C TRP A 940 -52.88 30.23 -45.83
N LYS A 941 -54.22 30.15 -45.90
CA LYS A 941 -55.07 28.94 -46.08
C LYS A 941 -54.59 27.75 -45.21
N LEU A 942 -54.22 28.02 -43.97
CA LEU A 942 -53.71 27.08 -42.97
C LEU A 942 -54.79 26.05 -42.59
N VAL A 943 -54.42 24.76 -42.43
CA VAL A 943 -55.34 23.69 -42.02
C VAL A 943 -54.87 23.04 -40.71
N PRO A 944 -55.45 23.45 -39.56
CA PRO A 944 -55.35 22.70 -38.33
C PRO A 944 -56.13 21.38 -38.37
N SER A 945 -55.50 20.31 -37.90
CA SER A 945 -56.12 19.02 -37.64
C SER A 945 -55.72 18.44 -36.30
N ALA A 946 -56.56 17.56 -35.75
CA ALA A 946 -56.31 16.86 -34.51
C ALA A 946 -56.93 15.45 -34.52
N ILE A 947 -56.34 14.55 -33.74
CA ILE A 947 -56.87 13.21 -33.48
C ILE A 947 -56.96 13.03 -31.97
N LEU A 948 -58.11 12.54 -31.52
CA LEU A 948 -58.29 12.03 -30.16
C LEU A 948 -58.78 10.59 -30.26
N GLY A 949 -58.06 9.66 -29.63
CA GLY A 949 -58.38 8.24 -29.71
C GLY A 949 -58.03 7.46 -28.46
N TRP A 950 -58.61 6.27 -28.34
CA TRP A 950 -58.23 5.24 -27.40
C TRP A 950 -57.65 4.06 -28.16
N ARG A 951 -56.42 3.68 -27.81
CA ARG A 951 -55.69 2.54 -28.35
C ARG A 951 -55.73 1.39 -27.36
N HIS A 952 -56.09 0.21 -27.82
CA HIS A 952 -55.98 -1.05 -27.08
C HIS A 952 -55.05 -2.03 -27.78
N ALA A 953 -54.12 -2.64 -27.04
CA ALA A 953 -53.14 -3.61 -27.53
C ALA A 953 -53.47 -5.05 -27.07
N PHE A 954 -53.38 -6.00 -27.99
CA PHE A 954 -53.59 -7.43 -27.79
C PHE A 954 -52.31 -8.22 -28.12
N GLY A 955 -52.23 -9.46 -27.63
CA GLY A 955 -51.07 -10.33 -27.87
C GLY A 955 -49.94 -10.09 -26.87
N ASP A 956 -48.70 -10.06 -27.36
CA ASP A 956 -47.47 -10.04 -26.57
C ASP A 956 -47.15 -8.65 -25.98
N THR A 957 -48.07 -8.12 -25.19
CA THR A 957 -47.96 -6.79 -24.56
C THR A 957 -46.88 -6.70 -23.48
N THR A 958 -46.24 -7.79 -23.10
CA THR A 958 -45.05 -7.81 -22.25
C THR A 958 -43.98 -8.58 -22.99
N PRO A 959 -43.09 -7.89 -23.73
CA PRO A 959 -42.08 -8.57 -24.52
C PRO A 959 -41.20 -9.46 -23.66
N GLU A 960 -41.04 -10.71 -24.10
CA GLU A 960 -40.16 -11.70 -23.49
C GLU A 960 -38.93 -11.88 -24.38
N HIS A 961 -37.77 -12.10 -23.75
CA HIS A 961 -36.55 -12.52 -24.41
C HIS A 961 -36.11 -13.86 -23.84
N GLU A 962 -36.08 -14.87 -24.70
CA GLU A 962 -35.54 -16.19 -24.38
C GLU A 962 -34.02 -16.18 -24.50
N ALA A 963 -33.35 -16.79 -23.53
CA ALA A 963 -31.91 -17.02 -23.52
C ALA A 963 -31.61 -18.36 -22.84
N ALA A 964 -30.48 -18.96 -23.14
CA ALA A 964 -30.00 -20.17 -22.50
C ALA A 964 -28.53 -20.02 -22.13
N PHE A 965 -28.18 -20.44 -20.91
CA PHE A 965 -26.76 -20.64 -20.59
C PHE A 965 -26.24 -21.84 -21.37
N ALA A 966 -24.96 -21.82 -21.76
CA ALA A 966 -24.34 -22.97 -22.43
C ALA A 966 -24.62 -24.29 -21.68
N GLY A 967 -25.26 -25.24 -22.38
CA GLY A 967 -25.64 -26.55 -21.85
C GLY A 967 -26.90 -26.60 -20.98
N GLY A 968 -27.60 -25.47 -20.77
CA GLY A 968 -28.82 -25.37 -19.98
C GLY A 968 -30.08 -25.17 -20.82
N PRO A 969 -31.27 -25.23 -20.19
CA PRO A 969 -32.54 -24.96 -20.84
C PRO A 969 -32.76 -23.44 -21.02
N ASP A 970 -33.69 -23.10 -21.91
CA ASP A 970 -34.14 -21.72 -22.11
C ASP A 970 -34.80 -21.16 -20.84
N PHE A 971 -34.53 -19.89 -20.56
CA PHE A 971 -35.20 -19.08 -19.57
C PHE A 971 -35.64 -17.75 -20.20
N LYS A 972 -36.61 -17.09 -19.59
CA LYS A 972 -37.24 -15.88 -20.14
C LYS A 972 -36.98 -14.68 -19.25
N LEU A 973 -36.55 -13.59 -19.88
CA LEU A 973 -36.47 -12.27 -19.27
C LEU A 973 -37.60 -11.40 -19.82
N VAL A 974 -38.27 -10.65 -18.97
CA VAL A 974 -39.34 -9.73 -19.35
C VAL A 974 -38.82 -8.30 -19.46
N GLY A 975 -39.20 -7.62 -20.54
CA GLY A 975 -38.85 -6.22 -20.78
C GLY A 975 -39.90 -5.25 -20.25
N ALA A 976 -39.71 -3.97 -20.58
CA ALA A 976 -40.73 -2.95 -20.33
C ALA A 976 -42.05 -3.32 -21.03
N PRO A 977 -43.22 -3.31 -20.36
CA PRO A 977 -44.47 -3.67 -21.01
C PRO A 977 -44.92 -2.59 -22.01
N ILE A 978 -45.52 -3.04 -23.11
CA ILE A 978 -46.28 -2.23 -24.07
C ILE A 978 -47.60 -1.82 -23.39
N ALA A 979 -47.96 -0.53 -23.49
CA ALA A 979 -49.19 -0.05 -22.87
C ALA A 979 -50.42 -0.72 -23.49
N ARG A 980 -51.09 -1.55 -22.69
CA ARG A 980 -52.33 -2.24 -23.10
C ARG A 980 -53.42 -1.26 -23.48
N ASP A 981 -53.55 -0.18 -22.73
CA ASP A 981 -54.50 0.90 -22.98
C ASP A 981 -53.75 2.24 -22.98
N ALA A 982 -53.94 3.02 -24.05
CA ALA A 982 -53.33 4.34 -24.17
C ALA A 982 -54.30 5.36 -24.79
N ALA A 983 -54.24 6.59 -24.33
CA ALA A 983 -54.84 7.73 -25.00
C ALA A 983 -53.92 8.16 -26.16
N VAL A 984 -54.49 8.32 -27.35
CA VAL A 984 -53.80 8.84 -28.54
C VAL A 984 -54.25 10.28 -28.73
N VAL A 985 -53.30 11.21 -28.73
CA VAL A 985 -53.54 12.63 -28.96
C VAL A 985 -52.61 13.09 -30.06
N ARG A 986 -53.20 13.66 -31.11
CA ARG A 986 -52.44 14.25 -32.20
C ARG A 986 -52.92 15.65 -32.53
N GLY A 987 -51.99 16.54 -32.84
CA GLY A 987 -52.26 17.83 -33.45
C GLY A 987 -51.33 18.06 -34.63
N ALA A 988 -51.87 18.56 -35.75
CA ALA A 988 -51.08 18.89 -36.93
C ALA A 988 -51.53 20.21 -37.57
N LEU A 989 -50.60 20.88 -38.23
CA LEU A 989 -50.79 22.13 -38.95
C LEU A 989 -50.20 21.99 -40.36
N ASP A 990 -51.05 22.06 -41.38
CA ASP A 990 -50.61 22.06 -42.78
C ASP A 990 -50.76 23.44 -43.41
N LEU A 991 -49.67 23.92 -44.01
CA LEU A 991 -49.54 25.20 -44.67
C LEU A 991 -49.04 24.98 -46.10
N ALA A 992 -49.75 25.46 -47.11
CA ALA A 992 -49.14 25.59 -48.44
C ALA A 992 -48.32 26.86 -48.60
N LEU A 993 -47.19 26.68 -49.26
CA LEU A 993 -46.22 27.72 -49.55
C LEU A 993 -46.37 28.24 -51.00
N SER A 994 -46.88 27.41 -51.91
CA SER A 994 -47.12 27.73 -53.33
C SER A 994 -48.20 26.82 -53.92
N GLU A 995 -48.55 26.95 -55.21
CA GLU A 995 -49.45 26.02 -55.92
C GLU A 995 -48.86 24.61 -56.19
N THR A 996 -47.68 24.29 -55.68
CA THR A 996 -47.05 22.97 -55.83
C THR A 996 -46.34 22.46 -54.57
N VAL A 997 -46.24 23.27 -53.51
CA VAL A 997 -45.47 22.94 -52.30
C VAL A 997 -46.28 23.20 -51.03
N SER A 998 -46.29 22.23 -50.10
CA SER A 998 -46.83 22.40 -48.74
C SER A 998 -45.88 21.90 -47.65
N LEU A 999 -46.03 22.49 -46.47
CA LEU A 999 -45.31 22.19 -45.24
C LEU A 999 -46.31 21.79 -44.16
N GLY A 1000 -46.11 20.62 -43.55
CA GLY A 1000 -46.86 20.13 -42.40
C GLY A 1000 -45.97 20.05 -41.16
N LEU A 1001 -46.53 20.38 -40.00
CA LEU A 1001 -45.92 20.16 -38.70
C LEU A 1001 -46.89 19.35 -37.83
N GLY A 1002 -46.41 18.25 -37.24
CA GLY A 1002 -47.21 17.34 -36.43
C GLY A 1002 -46.60 17.08 -35.06
N TYR A 1003 -47.48 16.84 -34.09
CA TYR A 1003 -47.16 16.25 -32.79
C TYR A 1003 -48.11 15.09 -32.53
N ASP A 1004 -47.57 13.89 -32.26
CA ASP A 1004 -48.32 12.71 -31.81
C ASP A 1004 -47.86 12.28 -30.42
N GLY A 1005 -48.82 11.91 -29.58
CA GLY A 1005 -48.60 11.47 -28.22
C GLY A 1005 -49.45 10.25 -27.88
N GLN A 1006 -48.81 9.22 -27.34
CA GLN A 1006 -49.46 8.02 -26.81
C GLN A 1006 -49.18 7.91 -25.32
N LEU A 1007 -50.24 8.10 -24.53
CA LEU A 1007 -50.14 8.34 -23.10
C LEU A 1007 -50.90 7.28 -22.33
N SER A 1008 -50.21 6.60 -21.42
CA SER A 1008 -50.81 5.69 -20.44
C SER A 1008 -50.34 6.04 -19.04
N GLY A 1009 -50.80 5.28 -18.04
CA GLY A 1009 -50.34 5.45 -16.65
C GLY A 1009 -48.85 5.13 -16.44
N ARG A 1010 -48.18 4.46 -17.40
CA ARG A 1010 -46.79 3.97 -17.27
C ARG A 1010 -45.93 4.18 -18.51
N THR A 1011 -46.50 4.67 -19.60
CA THR A 1011 -45.81 4.83 -20.89
C THR A 1011 -46.17 6.20 -21.46
N ARG A 1012 -45.16 6.88 -22.01
CA ARG A 1012 -45.31 8.14 -22.71
C ARG A 1012 -44.44 8.11 -23.95
N ASP A 1013 -45.07 7.89 -25.09
CA ASP A 1013 -44.41 7.99 -26.39
C ASP A 1013 -44.87 9.27 -27.06
N GLN A 1014 -43.92 10.06 -27.54
CA GLN A 1014 -44.17 11.36 -28.16
C GLN A 1014 -43.32 11.50 -29.40
N ASP A 1015 -43.83 12.15 -30.43
CA ASP A 1015 -43.04 12.55 -31.59
C ASP A 1015 -43.43 13.90 -32.14
N LEU A 1016 -42.46 14.48 -32.82
CA LEU A 1016 -42.58 15.69 -33.61
C LEU A 1016 -42.16 15.37 -35.04
N ASP A 1017 -42.99 15.75 -35.99
CA ASP A 1017 -42.74 15.54 -37.41
C ASP A 1017 -42.84 16.84 -38.21
N ALA A 1018 -42.02 16.94 -39.25
CA ALA A 1018 -42.05 18.02 -40.22
C ALA A 1018 -42.04 17.44 -41.63
N ARG A 1019 -43.07 17.75 -42.41
CA ARG A 1019 -43.34 17.15 -43.71
C ARG A 1019 -43.34 18.20 -44.81
N LEU A 1020 -42.54 17.99 -45.85
CA LEU A 1020 -42.54 18.79 -47.08
C LEU A 1020 -43.12 17.96 -48.22
N SER A 1021 -44.10 18.51 -48.92
CA SER A 1021 -44.79 17.83 -50.02
C SER A 1021 -44.65 18.64 -51.31
N TRP A 1022 -44.30 17.98 -52.42
CA TRP A 1022 -44.10 18.59 -53.73
C TRP A 1022 -44.85 17.83 -54.85
N ARG A 1023 -45.64 18.58 -55.63
CA ARG A 1023 -46.47 18.07 -56.72
C ARG A 1023 -45.81 18.26 -58.09
N PHE A 1024 -45.96 17.28 -58.98
CA PHE A 1024 -45.56 17.36 -60.40
C PHE A 1024 -46.73 17.06 -61.33
#